data_AF-A0A936ZYX4-F1
#
_entry.id   AF-A0A936ZYX4-F1
#
_cell.length_a   1.000
_cell.length_b   1.000
_cell.length_c   1.000
_cell.angle_alpha   90.00
_cell.angle_beta   90.00
_cell.angle_gamma   90.00
#
_symmetry.space_group_name_H-M   'P 1'
#
loop_
_entity.id
_entity.type
_entity.pdbx_description
1 polymer ?
#
loop_
_entity_poly.entity_id
_entity_poly.type
_entity_poly.pdbx_seq_one_letter_code
_entity_poly.pdbx_strand_id
1 'polypeptide(L)'
;MIKRVLIFVFLIVQYSWSQQEETLLSLSYQNQDLRSVLQQIETISDHRFFYQDSWIDEYKELSGNYKEVDIGTILDAIFKDTLLNFFILENRVIITKNNVIYDTLPNGFLIDTSLVNTKSRANHNKNNVKSVTFTNDSYSSNKTSLKTIKIGKAVKGNLSENFKVSGYVTNNQTKKPLVDAIIAINGNDIGVRTNSNGFYELQLGAGDHILEINALGMEEVQNRLIIYSDGKLNFRINEKIELLDEVVLQSEINKNVDEVVTKTKIDIEESKNIPLALGERDVLKVATTLPGITTAGEASIGYNVRGGRSDQNLILLDDAVIYSPQHFFGIFSALNPFALGDANIYKGTIPVEYGGRLSSVFDLRTKDASVDKIKAEGSIGPVTGNLLFEIPVIKDKAGLMIGGRGAYANWILNSLDEESLENSEASFYDAIAKYNHQITEKSKVEATLYWSKDDFSITSDSLYIYENRAFSLRWDHRFNEKNSGKLNLSNSRYGFDIEFDGDTDNDFDLGYSINETEVKFQFRNIYNSKLKFDYGLSSKLYEVNPGEIQPADAISIVEPLKIEKERALESAAFLGAEIDLSNKIKVDAGIRYSMYNALGEGSQNVFLDGAPKEEGSIQETLFFDRNEVIRTYGGPEYRMSARYLILDNFSVKASYNKTFQFIHTLSNNTTVSPIDTWKLSDLNIKPQSSQQYALGLHTNLDEGAYELSLEGFYKRSKNILDFKTGAEILLNENIETQVLQGKGKAYGVEFLLKKQKGRLYGWLGYTYSRSFLQLDSQFREERVNNGVFFPSNFDKPHDFSVVANYKFTKRFSMTTNFVYQTGRPVTFPVGNFSLDGAEFAVFSDRNKFRIPDFYRLDIGVNIEGNHKKNKIAHSFWTISVYNVLGRNNPFSVFFVTENGDVKGLQSSIFSIPIPSITYNFKF
;
A
#
# COMPACT_ATOMS: atom_id res chain seq x y z
N MET A 1 68.17 -48.16 -70.53
CA MET A 1 67.17 -49.00 -71.22
C MET A 1 66.54 -49.94 -70.20
N ILE A 2 65.23 -50.19 -70.27
CA ILE A 2 64.47 -51.15 -69.44
C ILE A 2 64.38 -50.79 -67.94
N LYS A 3 63.69 -49.68 -67.63
CA LYS A 3 63.00 -49.50 -66.32
C LYS A 3 62.10 -48.25 -66.23
N ARG A 4 62.12 -47.36 -67.24
CA ARG A 4 61.20 -46.21 -67.34
C ARG A 4 60.04 -46.38 -68.34
N VAL A 5 59.94 -47.51 -69.04
CA VAL A 5 58.87 -47.76 -70.03
C VAL A 5 57.73 -48.62 -69.46
N LEU A 6 57.91 -49.29 -68.31
CA LEU A 6 56.87 -50.15 -67.71
C LEU A 6 55.86 -49.42 -66.80
N ILE A 7 56.13 -48.17 -66.40
CA ILE A 7 55.20 -47.40 -65.54
C ILE A 7 54.22 -46.56 -66.38
N PHE A 8 54.50 -46.34 -67.67
CA PHE A 8 53.59 -45.60 -68.56
C PHE A 8 52.48 -46.48 -69.16
N VAL A 9 52.60 -47.80 -69.06
CA VAL A 9 51.60 -48.76 -69.59
C VAL A 9 50.57 -49.17 -68.53
N PHE A 10 50.82 -48.92 -67.24
CA PHE A 10 49.87 -49.24 -66.15
C PHE A 10 48.96 -48.06 -65.73
N LEU A 11 49.08 -46.89 -66.37
CA LEU A 11 48.26 -45.70 -66.09
C LEU A 11 47.29 -45.32 -67.22
N ILE A 12 47.14 -46.16 -68.26
CA ILE A 12 46.22 -45.91 -69.38
C ILE A 12 44.99 -46.85 -69.35
N VAL A 13 44.92 -47.79 -68.40
CA VAL A 13 43.71 -48.60 -68.17
C VAL A 13 43.09 -48.18 -66.85
N GLN A 14 42.49 -46.98 -66.78
CA GLN A 14 41.40 -46.60 -65.84
C GLN A 14 40.90 -45.17 -66.17
N TYR A 15 40.33 -44.96 -67.35
CA TYR A 15 39.34 -43.89 -67.58
C TYR A 15 38.40 -44.35 -68.70
N SER A 16 37.60 -45.35 -68.38
CA SER A 16 36.39 -45.69 -69.10
C SER A 16 35.39 -46.12 -68.04
N TRP A 17 34.22 -45.50 -68.06
CA TRP A 17 33.06 -45.63 -67.18
C TRP A 17 32.97 -44.66 -66.01
N SER A 18 32.21 -43.57 -66.22
CA SER A 18 30.79 -43.58 -65.88
C SER A 18 30.14 -42.35 -66.55
N GLN A 19 29.52 -42.56 -67.71
CA GLN A 19 28.40 -41.71 -68.14
C GLN A 19 27.16 -42.43 -67.62
N GLN A 20 26.56 -41.87 -66.59
CA GLN A 20 25.26 -42.30 -66.11
C GLN A 20 24.25 -41.84 -67.19
N GLU A 21 23.65 -42.78 -67.92
CA GLU A 21 22.55 -42.45 -68.84
C GLU A 21 21.40 -41.86 -68.01
N GLU A 22 21.08 -40.58 -68.23
CA GLU A 22 19.90 -39.95 -67.65
C GLU A 22 18.66 -40.62 -68.26
N THR A 23 17.96 -41.44 -67.49
CA THR A 23 16.68 -42.03 -67.89
C THR A 23 15.63 -40.92 -68.02
N LEU A 24 15.24 -40.61 -69.26
CA LEU A 24 14.18 -39.65 -69.56
C LEU A 24 12.80 -40.33 -69.49
N LEU A 25 11.87 -39.70 -68.78
CA LEU A 25 10.52 -40.21 -68.53
C LEU A 25 9.48 -39.37 -69.27
N SER A 26 8.37 -40.00 -69.66
CA SER A 26 7.18 -39.31 -70.16
C SER A 26 5.99 -39.68 -69.29
N LEU A 27 5.33 -38.68 -68.71
CA LEU A 27 4.26 -38.84 -67.73
C LEU A 27 3.19 -37.79 -67.97
N SER A 28 1.93 -38.20 -68.02
CA SER A 28 0.78 -37.29 -68.09
C SER A 28 -0.30 -37.74 -67.13
N TYR A 29 -0.77 -36.82 -66.28
CA TYR A 29 -1.83 -37.05 -65.31
C TYR A 29 -2.71 -35.80 -65.20
N GLN A 30 -3.99 -35.99 -64.92
CA GLN A 30 -4.95 -34.90 -64.78
C GLN A 30 -5.87 -35.16 -63.60
N ASN A 31 -5.97 -34.17 -62.70
CA ASN A 31 -6.83 -34.18 -61.52
C ASN A 31 -6.66 -35.42 -60.61
N GLN A 32 -5.41 -35.79 -60.30
CA GLN A 32 -5.10 -36.94 -59.45
C GLN A 32 -4.48 -36.53 -58.11
N ASP A 33 -4.57 -37.40 -57.10
CA ASP A 33 -3.86 -37.18 -55.85
C ASP A 33 -2.35 -37.50 -55.98
N LEU A 34 -1.55 -36.92 -55.09
CA LEU A 34 -0.10 -37.08 -55.12
C LEU A 34 0.32 -38.55 -55.02
N ARG A 35 -0.39 -39.35 -54.21
CA ARG A 35 -0.10 -40.78 -54.06
C ARG A 35 -0.18 -41.52 -55.38
N SER A 36 -1.25 -41.28 -56.15
CA SER A 36 -1.50 -41.91 -57.45
C SER A 36 -0.46 -41.48 -58.49
N VAL A 37 -0.07 -40.21 -58.48
CA VAL A 37 0.99 -39.68 -59.37
C VAL A 37 2.34 -40.34 -59.05
N LEU A 38 2.71 -40.46 -57.78
CA LEU A 38 3.96 -41.14 -57.38
C LEU A 38 3.96 -42.62 -57.77
N GLN A 39 2.84 -43.33 -57.58
CA GLN A 39 2.69 -44.73 -57.99
C GLN A 39 2.81 -44.92 -59.52
N GLN A 40 2.30 -43.97 -60.31
CA GLN A 40 2.51 -44.00 -61.76
C GLN A 40 3.98 -43.85 -62.12
N ILE A 41 4.70 -42.95 -61.45
CA ILE A 41 6.15 -42.79 -61.64
C ILE A 41 6.91 -44.09 -61.30
N GLU A 42 6.53 -44.80 -60.23
CA GLU A 42 7.13 -46.12 -59.90
C GLU A 42 6.82 -47.21 -60.93
N THR A 43 5.76 -47.05 -61.72
CA THR A 43 5.36 -48.05 -62.72
C THR A 43 6.11 -47.85 -64.04
N ILE A 44 6.47 -46.60 -64.36
CA ILE A 44 7.15 -46.23 -65.62
C ILE A 44 8.66 -45.99 -65.45
N SER A 45 9.19 -46.12 -64.23
CA SER A 45 10.61 -45.95 -63.93
C SER A 45 11.05 -46.94 -62.86
N ASP A 46 12.36 -47.16 -62.72
CA ASP A 46 12.93 -48.02 -61.68
C ASP A 46 12.97 -47.37 -60.29
N HIS A 47 12.36 -46.18 -60.12
CA HIS A 47 12.41 -45.44 -58.87
C HIS A 47 11.37 -45.92 -57.86
N ARG A 48 11.74 -45.87 -56.58
CA ARG A 48 10.86 -46.16 -55.43
C ARG A 48 10.77 -44.98 -54.47
N PHE A 49 9.56 -44.60 -54.09
CA PHE A 49 9.30 -43.47 -53.21
C PHE A 49 9.18 -43.90 -51.74
N PHE A 50 9.86 -43.17 -50.86
CA PHE A 50 9.82 -43.37 -49.42
C PHE A 50 9.33 -42.07 -48.77
N TYR A 51 8.22 -42.14 -48.04
CA TYR A 51 7.58 -41.00 -47.41
C TYR A 51 6.73 -41.43 -46.23
N GLN A 52 6.33 -40.46 -45.39
CA GLN A 52 5.34 -40.68 -44.35
C GLN A 52 3.94 -40.36 -44.90
N ASP A 53 2.97 -41.28 -44.75
CA ASP A 53 1.63 -41.15 -45.35
C ASP A 53 0.96 -39.80 -45.04
N SER A 54 1.06 -39.34 -43.78
CA SER A 54 0.50 -38.06 -43.33
C SER A 54 1.00 -36.83 -44.09
N TRP A 55 2.09 -36.93 -44.86
CA TRP A 55 2.66 -35.80 -45.60
C TRP A 55 2.08 -35.63 -47.00
N ILE A 56 1.52 -36.69 -47.60
CA ILE A 56 1.08 -36.67 -48.99
C ILE A 56 -0.44 -36.56 -49.14
N ASP A 57 -1.21 -36.94 -48.11
CA ASP A 57 -2.68 -36.96 -48.14
C ASP A 57 -3.31 -35.55 -48.27
N GLU A 58 -2.54 -34.49 -48.00
CA GLU A 58 -2.94 -33.07 -48.11
C GLU A 58 -3.01 -32.57 -49.56
N TYR A 59 -2.42 -33.29 -50.53
CA TYR A 59 -2.22 -32.81 -51.91
C TYR A 59 -3.09 -33.58 -52.91
N LYS A 60 -4.16 -32.95 -53.37
CA LYS A 60 -5.16 -33.47 -54.32
C LYS A 60 -5.25 -32.57 -55.55
N GLU A 61 -5.76 -33.11 -56.65
CA GLU A 61 -6.04 -32.37 -57.89
C GLU A 61 -4.81 -31.94 -58.70
N LEU A 62 -3.74 -32.74 -58.67
CA LEU A 62 -2.53 -32.49 -59.46
C LEU A 62 -2.77 -32.80 -60.94
N SER A 63 -2.22 -31.95 -61.81
CA SER A 63 -2.22 -32.15 -63.26
C SER A 63 -0.85 -31.76 -63.83
N GLY A 64 -0.34 -32.53 -64.78
CA GLY A 64 0.97 -32.31 -65.39
C GLY A 64 1.15 -33.17 -66.63
N ASN A 65 1.96 -32.68 -67.58
CA ASN A 65 2.29 -33.40 -68.80
C ASN A 65 3.77 -33.16 -69.12
N TYR A 66 4.56 -34.23 -69.07
CA TYR A 66 6.01 -34.23 -69.23
C TYR A 66 6.37 -35.25 -70.30
N LYS A 67 7.25 -34.86 -71.23
CA LYS A 67 7.70 -35.72 -72.31
C LYS A 67 9.21 -35.67 -72.42
N GLU A 68 9.85 -36.83 -72.30
CA GLU A 68 11.31 -36.99 -72.35
C GLU A 68 12.04 -36.07 -71.35
N VAL A 69 11.58 -36.08 -70.10
CA VAL A 69 12.13 -35.24 -69.02
C VAL A 69 12.73 -36.14 -67.93
N ASP A 70 13.84 -35.73 -67.33
CA ASP A 70 14.42 -36.44 -66.20
C ASP A 70 13.47 -36.44 -64.99
N ILE A 71 13.59 -37.45 -64.13
CA ILE A 71 12.73 -37.59 -62.96
C ILE A 71 12.87 -36.40 -61.98
N GLY A 72 14.05 -35.78 -61.87
CA GLY A 72 14.29 -34.64 -61.00
C GLY A 72 13.41 -33.45 -61.39
N THR A 73 13.38 -33.12 -62.68
CA THR A 73 12.54 -32.03 -63.20
C THR A 73 11.04 -32.30 -63.04
N ILE A 74 10.60 -33.56 -63.19
CA ILE A 74 9.20 -33.94 -62.93
C ILE A 74 8.86 -33.74 -61.45
N LEU A 75 9.72 -34.19 -60.53
CA LEU A 75 9.51 -34.05 -59.09
C LEU A 75 9.59 -32.60 -58.61
N ASP A 76 10.50 -31.79 -59.16
CA ASP A 76 10.58 -30.36 -58.89
C ASP A 76 9.27 -29.66 -59.26
N ALA A 77 8.68 -30.01 -60.41
CA ALA A 77 7.41 -29.45 -60.85
C ALA A 77 6.23 -29.93 -59.98
N ILE A 78 6.18 -31.22 -59.63
CA ILE A 78 5.15 -31.78 -58.75
C ILE A 78 5.18 -31.12 -57.37
N PHE A 79 6.38 -30.92 -56.81
CA PHE A 79 6.52 -30.42 -55.45
C PHE A 79 6.67 -28.90 -55.35
N LYS A 80 6.69 -28.17 -56.47
CA LYS A 80 6.97 -26.73 -56.53
C LYS A 80 6.17 -25.91 -55.50
N ASP A 81 4.86 -26.14 -55.45
CA ASP A 81 3.92 -25.40 -54.58
C ASP A 81 3.57 -26.16 -53.29
N THR A 82 4.41 -27.14 -52.91
CA THR A 82 4.23 -27.96 -51.69
C THR A 82 5.34 -27.70 -50.68
N LEU A 83 5.14 -28.12 -49.42
CA LEU A 83 6.20 -28.15 -48.41
C LEU A 83 7.10 -29.40 -48.54
N LEU A 84 6.89 -30.23 -49.56
CA LEU A 84 7.63 -31.47 -49.75
C LEU A 84 8.91 -31.21 -50.55
N ASN A 85 9.99 -31.83 -50.09
CA ASN A 85 11.26 -31.91 -50.78
C ASN A 85 11.56 -33.37 -51.08
N PHE A 86 12.43 -33.63 -52.04
CA PHE A 86 12.87 -34.97 -52.36
C PHE A 86 14.39 -35.07 -52.40
N PHE A 87 14.87 -36.28 -52.24
CA PHE A 87 16.27 -36.63 -52.38
C PHE A 87 16.36 -37.95 -53.14
N ILE A 88 17.10 -37.93 -54.24
CA ILE A 88 17.30 -39.11 -55.07
C ILE A 88 18.63 -39.74 -54.70
N LEU A 89 18.58 -40.97 -54.19
CA LEU A 89 19.75 -41.80 -53.89
C LEU A 89 19.68 -43.05 -54.77
N GLU A 90 20.39 -43.02 -55.90
CA GLU A 90 20.28 -44.02 -56.96
C GLU A 90 18.80 -44.14 -57.41
N ASN A 91 18.18 -45.30 -57.24
CA ASN A 91 16.78 -45.55 -57.62
C ASN A 91 15.79 -45.29 -56.46
N ARG A 92 16.20 -44.67 -55.35
CA ARG A 92 15.33 -44.40 -54.19
C ARG A 92 15.06 -42.90 -54.08
N VAL A 93 13.79 -42.52 -54.11
CA VAL A 93 13.36 -41.13 -53.91
C VAL A 93 12.80 -40.98 -52.49
N ILE A 94 13.54 -40.30 -51.63
CA ILE A 94 13.12 -40.02 -50.26
C ILE A 94 12.42 -38.66 -50.23
N ILE A 95 11.12 -38.64 -49.94
CA ILE A 95 10.37 -37.41 -49.77
C ILE A 95 10.44 -37.00 -48.29
N THR A 96 10.68 -35.72 -48.05
CA THR A 96 10.76 -35.13 -46.71
C THR A 96 9.86 -33.89 -46.61
N LYS A 97 9.26 -33.65 -45.44
CA LYS A 97 8.46 -32.43 -45.21
C LYS A 97 9.36 -31.30 -44.72
N ASN A 98 9.60 -30.33 -45.61
CA ASN A 98 10.31 -29.08 -45.36
C ASN A 98 11.72 -29.24 -44.76
N ASN A 99 12.43 -30.29 -45.18
CA ASN A 99 13.84 -30.54 -44.92
C ASN A 99 14.55 -30.79 -46.26
N VAL A 100 15.83 -30.49 -46.40
CA VAL A 100 16.60 -30.76 -47.61
C VAL A 100 17.75 -31.67 -47.25
N ILE A 101 17.91 -32.77 -47.99
CA ILE A 101 19.04 -33.69 -47.82
C ILE A 101 20.15 -33.28 -48.81
N TYR A 102 21.36 -33.14 -48.27
CA TYR A 102 22.58 -32.86 -49.03
C TYR A 102 23.43 -34.13 -49.08
N ASP A 103 23.81 -34.55 -50.29
CA ASP A 103 24.70 -35.69 -50.58
C ASP A 103 26.18 -35.32 -50.55
N THR A 104 26.46 -34.02 -50.62
CA THR A 104 27.80 -33.45 -50.66
C THR A 104 27.91 -32.31 -49.65
N LEU A 105 29.10 -32.12 -49.08
CA LEU A 105 29.35 -31.01 -48.17
C LEU A 105 29.22 -29.67 -48.93
N PRO A 106 28.52 -28.67 -48.37
CA PRO A 106 28.41 -27.36 -49.01
C PRO A 106 29.77 -26.70 -49.23
N ASN A 107 29.92 -25.95 -50.32
CA ASN A 107 31.10 -25.12 -50.55
C ASN A 107 31.32 -24.17 -49.36
N GLY A 108 32.50 -24.21 -48.73
CA GLY A 108 32.84 -23.42 -47.55
C GLY A 108 32.54 -24.06 -46.20
N PHE A 109 32.12 -25.34 -46.15
CA PHE A 109 31.87 -26.07 -44.89
C PHE A 109 33.13 -26.25 -44.02
N LEU A 110 34.30 -26.38 -44.66
CA LEU A 110 35.60 -26.40 -43.97
C LEU A 110 36.19 -24.98 -44.01
N ILE A 111 35.94 -24.18 -42.97
CA ILE A 111 36.64 -22.90 -42.79
C ILE A 111 38.02 -23.21 -42.21
N ASP A 112 39.07 -22.88 -42.98
CA ASP A 112 40.46 -22.95 -42.53
C ASP A 112 40.70 -21.93 -41.41
N THR A 113 40.92 -22.41 -40.18
CA THR A 113 41.10 -21.59 -38.97
C THR A 113 42.42 -20.82 -38.91
N SER A 114 43.24 -20.85 -39.96
CA SER A 114 44.58 -20.24 -39.96
C SER A 114 44.64 -18.72 -40.23
N LEU A 115 43.52 -18.02 -40.44
CA LEU A 115 43.50 -16.58 -40.79
C LEU A 115 42.91 -15.62 -39.73
N VAL A 116 42.67 -16.07 -38.50
CA VAL A 116 42.17 -15.19 -37.41
C VAL A 116 43.34 -14.60 -36.63
N ASN A 117 44.14 -13.75 -37.27
CA ASN A 117 45.01 -12.80 -36.56
C ASN A 117 45.51 -11.68 -37.48
N THR A 118 44.61 -10.78 -37.91
CA THR A 118 44.96 -9.37 -38.13
C THR A 118 43.69 -8.51 -38.17
N LYS A 119 43.62 -7.53 -37.26
CA LYS A 119 42.65 -6.43 -37.31
C LYS A 119 43.00 -5.51 -38.48
N SER A 120 42.07 -5.29 -39.40
CA SER A 120 41.98 -4.05 -40.18
C SER A 120 40.58 -3.88 -40.78
N ARG A 121 40.01 -2.69 -40.58
CA ARG A 121 38.84 -2.17 -41.28
C ARG A 121 39.20 -1.97 -42.75
N ALA A 122 38.57 -2.70 -43.66
CA ALA A 122 38.41 -2.29 -45.04
C ALA A 122 37.21 -3.01 -45.67
N ASN A 123 36.41 -2.24 -46.40
CA ASN A 123 35.35 -2.72 -47.29
C ASN A 123 35.85 -3.88 -48.15
N HIS A 124 35.26 -5.05 -47.97
CA HIS A 124 35.30 -6.11 -48.97
C HIS A 124 33.88 -6.58 -49.26
N ASN A 125 33.36 -6.15 -50.42
CA ASN A 125 32.50 -6.98 -51.24
C ASN A 125 33.21 -8.32 -51.43
N LYS A 126 32.77 -9.34 -50.71
CA LYS A 126 33.05 -10.74 -51.00
C LYS A 126 31.73 -11.48 -50.90
N ASN A 127 31.33 -12.04 -52.04
CA ASN A 127 30.34 -13.09 -52.16
C ASN A 127 30.70 -14.22 -51.18
N ASN A 128 30.19 -14.13 -49.96
CA ASN A 128 30.21 -15.22 -49.02
C ASN A 128 29.02 -16.09 -49.37
N VAL A 129 29.29 -17.19 -50.07
CA VAL A 129 28.40 -18.35 -50.09
C VAL A 129 28.22 -18.77 -48.64
N LYS A 130 27.10 -18.35 -48.02
CA LYS A 130 26.75 -18.75 -46.66
C LYS A 130 25.78 -19.92 -46.70
N SER A 131 26.16 -20.89 -45.89
CA SER A 131 25.78 -22.29 -45.86
C SER A 131 24.38 -22.55 -45.34
N VAL A 132 23.82 -23.67 -45.80
CA VAL A 132 22.77 -24.50 -45.18
C VAL A 132 22.55 -24.21 -43.69
N THR A 133 21.31 -23.87 -43.32
CA THR A 133 20.89 -23.74 -41.91
C THR A 133 20.87 -25.13 -41.26
N PHE A 134 21.89 -25.45 -40.47
CA PHE A 134 21.87 -26.62 -39.59
C PHE A 134 21.27 -26.22 -38.23
N THR A 135 20.12 -26.80 -37.89
CA THR A 135 19.49 -26.58 -36.58
C THR A 135 20.09 -27.54 -35.55
N ASN A 136 20.72 -27.01 -34.51
CA ASN A 136 21.02 -27.80 -33.31
C ASN A 136 19.77 -27.84 -32.43
N ASP A 137 19.33 -29.05 -32.04
CA ASP A 137 18.22 -29.25 -31.09
C ASP A 137 18.63 -29.05 -29.62
N SER A 138 19.83 -28.51 -29.38
CA SER A 138 20.44 -28.40 -28.05
C SER A 138 19.88 -27.29 -27.15
N TYR A 139 18.79 -26.60 -27.52
CA TYR A 139 18.10 -25.63 -26.64
C TYR A 139 17.19 -26.29 -25.58
N SER A 140 17.32 -27.59 -25.37
CA SER A 140 16.53 -28.38 -24.41
C SER A 140 17.11 -28.41 -22.98
N SER A 141 17.93 -27.45 -22.56
CA SER A 141 18.43 -27.37 -21.17
C SER A 141 18.04 -26.04 -20.50
N ASN A 142 16.74 -25.80 -20.36
CA ASN A 142 16.08 -25.22 -19.19
C ASN A 142 14.62 -24.95 -19.56
N LYS A 143 13.69 -25.37 -18.68
CA LYS A 143 12.22 -25.21 -18.69
C LYS A 143 11.61 -24.42 -19.88
N THR A 144 10.63 -25.06 -20.52
CA THR A 144 9.69 -24.61 -21.59
C THR A 144 10.13 -24.94 -23.02
N SER A 145 9.52 -25.98 -23.63
CA SER A 145 9.67 -26.30 -25.04
C SER A 145 9.00 -25.21 -25.89
N LEU A 146 9.78 -24.31 -26.50
CA LEU A 146 9.24 -23.31 -27.43
C LEU A 146 8.64 -23.99 -28.66
N LYS A 147 7.44 -23.55 -29.05
CA LYS A 147 6.79 -24.04 -30.27
C LYS A 147 7.59 -23.57 -31.49
N THR A 148 8.00 -24.52 -32.33
CA THR A 148 8.75 -24.22 -33.56
C THR A 148 7.79 -24.04 -34.75
N ILE A 149 7.95 -22.95 -35.49
CA ILE A 149 7.16 -22.61 -36.68
C ILE A 149 8.13 -22.43 -37.84
N LYS A 150 7.96 -23.20 -38.91
CA LYS A 150 8.74 -23.09 -40.14
C LYS A 150 7.98 -22.21 -41.15
N ILE A 151 8.63 -21.20 -41.71
CA ILE A 151 8.05 -20.28 -42.71
C ILE A 151 8.74 -20.51 -44.05
N GLY A 152 7.95 -20.79 -45.09
CA GLY A 152 8.47 -21.06 -46.42
C GLY A 152 8.96 -22.50 -46.63
N LYS A 153 9.30 -22.81 -47.89
CA LYS A 153 9.88 -24.09 -48.30
C LYS A 153 11.41 -24.01 -48.28
N ALA A 154 12.09 -24.96 -47.64
CA ALA A 154 13.54 -25.10 -47.71
C ALA A 154 13.95 -25.51 -49.14
N VAL A 155 14.74 -24.67 -49.84
CA VAL A 155 15.20 -24.93 -51.22
C VAL A 155 16.73 -24.97 -51.26
N LYS A 156 17.31 -25.87 -52.05
CA LYS A 156 18.77 -25.92 -52.30
C LYS A 156 19.21 -24.62 -52.97
N GLY A 157 20.18 -23.91 -52.37
CA GLY A 157 20.81 -22.74 -52.98
C GLY A 157 19.98 -21.45 -52.99
N ASN A 158 19.00 -21.29 -52.09
CA ASN A 158 18.27 -20.01 -51.98
C ASN A 158 19.22 -18.88 -51.50
N LEU A 159 19.42 -17.87 -52.35
CA LEU A 159 20.44 -16.81 -52.20
C LEU A 159 19.88 -15.50 -51.62
N SER A 160 18.61 -15.45 -51.20
CA SER A 160 18.05 -14.21 -50.61
C SER A 160 18.55 -13.98 -49.19
N GLU A 161 19.13 -12.80 -48.94
CA GLU A 161 19.63 -12.43 -47.61
C GLU A 161 18.52 -12.12 -46.61
N ASN A 162 17.31 -11.78 -47.10
CA ASN A 162 16.18 -11.37 -46.27
C ASN A 162 14.84 -11.83 -46.88
N PHE A 163 13.93 -12.27 -46.02
CA PHE A 163 12.57 -12.68 -46.35
C PHE A 163 11.53 -11.87 -45.57
N LYS A 164 10.41 -11.61 -46.22
CA LYS A 164 9.28 -10.86 -45.68
C LYS A 164 8.31 -11.79 -44.93
N VAL A 165 8.14 -11.55 -43.64
CA VAL A 165 7.15 -12.21 -42.79
C VAL A 165 6.08 -11.20 -42.40
N SER A 166 4.83 -11.44 -42.77
CA SER A 166 3.71 -10.52 -42.48
C SER A 166 2.51 -11.22 -41.85
N GLY A 167 1.67 -10.49 -41.14
CA GLY A 167 0.44 -11.09 -40.59
C GLY A 167 -0.31 -10.18 -39.65
N TYR A 168 -1.30 -10.76 -38.96
CA TYR A 168 -2.17 -10.05 -38.03
C TYR A 168 -2.06 -10.60 -36.62
N VAL A 169 -2.05 -9.70 -35.64
CA VAL A 169 -2.14 -10.04 -34.21
C VAL A 169 -3.53 -9.64 -33.71
N THR A 170 -4.27 -10.61 -33.17
CA THR A 170 -5.64 -10.42 -32.70
C THR A 170 -5.80 -10.98 -31.29
N ASN A 171 -6.74 -10.41 -30.53
CA ASN A 171 -7.16 -10.98 -29.25
C ASN A 171 -7.93 -12.29 -29.51
N ASN A 172 -7.53 -13.37 -28.85
CA ASN A 172 -8.11 -14.69 -29.06
C ASN A 172 -9.59 -14.77 -28.63
N GLN A 173 -10.00 -14.01 -27.61
CA GLN A 173 -11.37 -14.01 -27.10
C GLN A 173 -12.26 -13.03 -27.87
N THR A 174 -11.85 -11.76 -27.97
CA THR A 174 -12.68 -10.71 -28.57
C THR A 174 -12.61 -10.65 -30.10
N LYS A 175 -11.64 -11.35 -30.70
CA LYS A 175 -11.30 -11.32 -32.14
C LYS A 175 -10.93 -9.92 -32.67
N LYS A 176 -10.79 -8.92 -31.80
CA LYS A 176 -10.37 -7.56 -32.17
C LYS A 176 -8.87 -7.52 -32.49
N PRO A 177 -8.44 -6.64 -33.42
CA PRO A 177 -7.03 -6.42 -33.69
C PRO A 177 -6.32 -5.84 -32.46
N LEU A 178 -5.09 -6.29 -32.21
CA LEU A 178 -4.23 -5.68 -31.18
C LEU A 178 -3.43 -4.55 -31.82
N VAL A 179 -3.70 -3.32 -31.42
CA VAL A 179 -2.98 -2.12 -31.86
C VAL A 179 -1.73 -1.93 -31.00
N ASP A 180 -0.63 -1.48 -31.60
CA ASP A 180 0.66 -1.22 -30.91
C ASP A 180 1.28 -2.44 -30.19
N ALA A 181 0.91 -3.66 -30.58
CA ALA A 181 1.62 -4.86 -30.17
C ALA A 181 3.03 -4.85 -30.75
N ILE A 182 4.04 -5.09 -29.92
CA ILE A 182 5.46 -5.15 -30.31
C ILE A 182 5.76 -6.59 -30.71
N ILE A 183 6.28 -6.78 -31.92
CA ILE A 183 6.86 -8.04 -32.39
C ILE A 183 8.36 -7.83 -32.55
N ALA A 184 9.18 -8.57 -31.81
CA ALA A 184 10.63 -8.45 -31.79
C ALA A 184 11.32 -9.81 -31.95
N ILE A 185 12.58 -9.79 -32.42
CA ILE A 185 13.44 -10.99 -32.46
C ILE A 185 14.44 -10.92 -31.31
N ASN A 186 14.40 -11.89 -30.40
CA ASN A 186 15.29 -11.94 -29.24
C ASN A 186 16.77 -12.01 -29.68
N GLY A 187 17.61 -11.18 -29.07
CA GLY A 187 19.04 -11.07 -29.36
C GLY A 187 19.42 -10.15 -30.53
N ASN A 188 18.44 -9.56 -31.23
CA ASN A 188 18.65 -8.64 -32.35
C ASN A 188 17.85 -7.33 -32.17
N ASP A 189 18.32 -6.21 -32.73
CA ASP A 189 17.59 -4.91 -32.74
C ASP A 189 16.45 -4.86 -33.78
N ILE A 190 15.87 -6.01 -34.14
CA ILE A 190 14.85 -6.12 -35.19
C ILE A 190 13.48 -6.28 -34.53
N GLY A 191 12.60 -5.30 -34.72
CA GLY A 191 11.22 -5.36 -34.25
C GLY A 191 10.30 -4.32 -34.89
N VAL A 192 8.99 -4.59 -34.87
CA VAL A 192 7.95 -3.73 -35.44
C VAL A 192 6.73 -3.65 -34.52
N ARG A 193 5.86 -2.68 -34.77
CA ARG A 193 4.58 -2.53 -34.09
C ARG A 193 3.42 -2.84 -35.02
N THR A 194 2.35 -3.41 -34.49
CA THR A 194 1.11 -3.57 -35.24
C THR A 194 0.42 -2.23 -35.46
N ASN A 195 -0.20 -2.06 -36.64
CA ASN A 195 -1.01 -0.88 -36.93
C ASN A 195 -2.43 -0.98 -36.30
N SER A 196 -3.30 -0.01 -36.61
CA SER A 196 -4.70 0.04 -36.12
C SER A 196 -5.56 -1.18 -36.49
N ASN A 197 -5.18 -1.91 -37.54
CA ASN A 197 -5.84 -3.14 -37.97
C ASN A 197 -5.16 -4.41 -37.44
N GLY A 198 -4.15 -4.27 -36.56
CA GLY A 198 -3.40 -5.39 -35.99
C GLY A 198 -2.38 -6.01 -36.96
N PHE A 199 -2.11 -5.38 -38.09
CA PHE A 199 -1.18 -5.89 -39.10
C PHE A 199 0.27 -5.55 -38.77
N TYR A 200 1.19 -6.50 -38.99
CA TYR A 200 2.64 -6.33 -38.87
C TYR A 200 3.37 -6.90 -40.09
N GLU A 201 4.57 -6.40 -40.32
CA GLU A 201 5.47 -6.86 -41.38
C GLU A 201 6.93 -6.76 -40.92
N LEU A 202 7.69 -7.84 -41.06
CA LEU A 202 9.09 -7.97 -40.66
C LEU A 202 9.92 -8.46 -41.83
N GLN A 203 11.17 -7.99 -41.89
CA GLN A 203 12.17 -8.49 -42.83
C GLN A 203 13.25 -9.22 -42.05
N LEU A 204 13.38 -10.52 -42.28
CA LEU A 204 14.19 -11.42 -41.47
C LEU A 204 15.12 -12.25 -42.36
N GLY A 205 16.38 -12.41 -41.94
CA GLY A 205 17.31 -13.28 -42.65
C GLY A 205 16.87 -14.75 -42.62
N ALA A 206 17.37 -15.54 -43.58
CA ALA A 206 17.18 -16.99 -43.56
C ALA A 206 17.76 -17.60 -42.27
N GLY A 207 17.08 -18.58 -41.67
CA GLY A 207 17.60 -19.30 -40.51
C GLY A 207 16.69 -19.27 -39.27
N ASP A 208 17.31 -19.56 -38.12
CA ASP A 208 16.65 -19.73 -36.82
C ASP A 208 16.57 -18.41 -36.06
N HIS A 209 15.37 -18.07 -35.59
CA HIS A 209 15.06 -16.84 -34.86
C HIS A 209 14.13 -17.15 -33.69
N ILE A 210 14.25 -16.40 -32.61
CA ILE A 210 13.27 -16.45 -31.51
C ILE A 210 12.42 -15.20 -31.62
N LEU A 211 11.13 -15.36 -31.94
CA LEU A 211 10.18 -14.25 -32.06
C LEU A 211 9.39 -14.11 -30.76
N GLU A 212 9.37 -12.89 -30.24
CA GLU A 212 8.67 -12.48 -29.04
C GLU A 212 7.59 -11.45 -29.39
N ILE A 213 6.39 -11.65 -28.84
CA ILE A 213 5.27 -10.71 -29.01
C ILE A 213 4.82 -10.22 -27.65
N ASN A 214 4.86 -8.90 -27.50
CA ASN A 214 4.48 -8.20 -26.28
C ASN A 214 3.39 -7.17 -26.59
N ALA A 215 2.26 -7.26 -25.88
CA ALA A 215 1.18 -6.29 -25.94
C ALA A 215 0.66 -6.03 -24.52
N LEU A 216 0.33 -4.78 -24.22
CA LEU A 216 -0.11 -4.39 -22.88
C LEU A 216 -1.37 -5.17 -22.47
N GLY A 217 -1.33 -5.82 -21.31
CA GLY A 217 -2.45 -6.61 -20.81
C GLY A 217 -2.67 -7.96 -21.51
N MET A 218 -1.74 -8.42 -22.35
CA MET A 218 -1.83 -9.68 -23.10
C MET A 218 -0.72 -10.65 -22.69
N GLU A 219 -0.96 -11.96 -22.82
CA GLU A 219 0.06 -12.98 -22.54
C GLU A 219 1.27 -12.79 -23.47
N GLU A 220 2.48 -12.86 -22.92
CA GLU A 220 3.70 -12.87 -23.73
C GLU A 220 3.78 -14.17 -24.54
N VAL A 221 4.05 -14.05 -25.84
CA VAL A 221 4.16 -15.20 -26.73
C VAL A 221 5.59 -15.27 -27.26
N GLN A 222 6.26 -16.40 -26.99
CA GLN A 222 7.58 -16.70 -27.53
C GLN A 222 7.51 -17.95 -28.43
N ASN A 223 7.97 -17.85 -29.68
CA ASN A 223 8.04 -18.96 -30.62
C ASN A 223 9.39 -19.00 -31.33
N ARG A 224 9.88 -20.20 -31.62
CA ARG A 224 11.05 -20.40 -32.49
C ARG A 224 10.59 -20.36 -33.94
N LEU A 225 11.13 -19.46 -34.74
CA LEU A 225 10.86 -19.32 -36.17
C LEU A 225 12.06 -19.81 -36.98
N ILE A 226 11.81 -20.69 -37.94
CA ILE A 226 12.81 -21.07 -38.94
C ILE A 226 12.34 -20.58 -40.30
N ILE A 227 13.12 -19.68 -40.91
CA ILE A 227 12.70 -18.95 -42.12
C ILE A 227 13.47 -19.46 -43.34
N TYR A 228 12.73 -19.88 -44.36
CA TYR A 228 13.25 -20.36 -45.64
C TYR A 228 12.82 -19.51 -46.85
N SER A 229 11.68 -18.81 -46.75
CA SER A 229 11.20 -17.86 -47.76
C SER A 229 10.21 -16.86 -47.14
N ASP A 230 9.72 -15.91 -47.95
CA ASP A 230 8.61 -15.03 -47.57
C ASP A 230 7.39 -15.84 -47.09
N GLY A 231 6.63 -15.30 -46.15
CA GLY A 231 5.45 -15.99 -45.65
C GLY A 231 4.54 -15.16 -44.76
N LYS A 232 3.40 -15.75 -44.40
CA LYS A 232 2.41 -15.15 -43.52
C LYS A 232 2.31 -15.89 -42.20
N LEU A 233 2.24 -15.16 -41.10
CA LEU A 233 2.09 -15.72 -39.76
C LEU A 233 1.12 -14.87 -38.94
N ASN A 234 -0.02 -15.45 -38.56
CA ASN A 234 -1.02 -14.76 -37.74
C ASN A 234 -0.94 -15.24 -36.30
N PHE A 235 -1.15 -14.31 -35.36
CA PHE A 235 -1.15 -14.60 -33.93
C PHE A 235 -2.52 -14.30 -33.31
N ARG A 236 -2.92 -15.20 -32.41
CA ARG A 236 -4.08 -15.03 -31.54
C ARG A 236 -3.57 -15.11 -30.11
N ILE A 237 -3.63 -13.98 -29.39
CA ILE A 237 -3.05 -13.83 -28.05
C ILE A 237 -4.18 -13.73 -27.03
N ASN A 238 -4.07 -14.40 -25.88
CA ASN A 238 -5.04 -14.26 -24.80
C ASN A 238 -4.70 -13.03 -23.96
N GLU A 239 -5.71 -12.44 -23.31
CA GLU A 239 -5.48 -11.45 -22.26
C GLU A 239 -4.69 -12.08 -21.11
N LYS A 240 -3.71 -11.33 -20.60
CA LYS A 240 -2.90 -11.73 -19.45
C LYS A 240 -3.78 -11.66 -18.21
N ILE A 241 -4.34 -12.80 -17.84
CA ILE A 241 -5.00 -12.96 -16.54
C ILE A 241 -3.91 -13.30 -15.53
N GLU A 242 -3.09 -12.31 -15.21
CA GLU A 242 -2.38 -12.35 -13.94
C GLU A 242 -3.27 -11.74 -12.87
N LEU A 243 -3.73 -12.59 -11.96
CA LEU A 243 -3.81 -12.18 -10.57
C LEU A 243 -2.38 -11.79 -10.22
N LEU A 244 -2.06 -10.51 -10.34
CA LEU A 244 -0.77 -9.97 -9.95
C LEU A 244 -0.55 -10.45 -8.51
N ASP A 245 0.44 -11.33 -8.29
CA ASP A 245 1.21 -11.16 -7.07
C ASP A 245 1.77 -9.75 -7.23
N GLU A 246 1.42 -8.90 -6.26
CA GLU A 246 1.70 -7.48 -6.23
C GLU A 246 3.04 -7.17 -6.89
N VAL A 247 3.00 -6.43 -7.99
CA VAL A 247 4.23 -5.93 -8.64
C VAL A 247 4.76 -4.87 -7.72
N VAL A 248 5.55 -5.29 -6.73
CA VAL A 248 6.36 -4.39 -5.93
C VAL A 248 7.36 -3.78 -6.92
N LEU A 249 7.07 -2.55 -7.36
CA LEU A 249 7.96 -1.79 -8.22
C LEU A 249 9.34 -1.79 -7.56
N GLN A 250 10.41 -2.06 -8.30
CA GLN A 250 11.78 -2.02 -7.75
C GLN A 250 12.10 -0.68 -7.06
N SER A 251 11.44 0.41 -7.47
CA SER A 251 11.53 1.72 -6.82
C SER A 251 10.92 1.78 -5.42
N GLU A 252 10.00 0.88 -5.05
CA GLU A 252 9.47 0.75 -3.69
C GLU A 252 10.45 -0.01 -2.78
N ILE A 253 11.21 -0.97 -3.32
CA ILE A 253 12.08 -1.87 -2.55
C ILE A 253 13.16 -1.11 -1.78
N ASN A 254 13.78 -0.09 -2.39
CA ASN A 254 14.89 0.66 -1.77
C ASN A 254 14.43 1.87 -0.93
N LYS A 255 13.13 2.15 -0.80
CA LYS A 255 12.62 3.33 -0.07
C LYS A 255 13.11 3.39 1.38
N ASN A 256 13.15 2.26 2.08
CA ASN A 256 13.66 2.18 3.46
C ASN A 256 15.08 2.75 3.59
N VAL A 257 15.94 2.52 2.60
CA VAL A 257 17.34 2.96 2.65
C VAL A 257 17.51 4.35 2.02
N ASP A 258 16.77 4.67 0.96
CA ASP A 258 16.95 5.86 0.13
C ASP A 258 16.23 7.14 0.61
N GLU A 259 15.09 7.00 1.27
CA GLU A 259 14.30 8.14 1.76
C GLU A 259 15.03 8.85 2.93
N VAL A 260 15.05 10.18 2.91
CA VAL A 260 15.65 11.00 3.98
C VAL A 260 14.71 11.23 5.16
N VAL A 261 13.41 11.35 4.89
CA VAL A 261 12.36 11.42 5.90
C VAL A 261 11.89 10.00 6.20
N THR A 262 12.09 9.53 7.44
CA THR A 262 11.56 8.23 7.88
C THR A 262 10.05 8.34 8.08
N LYS A 263 9.30 7.63 7.24
CA LYS A 263 7.86 7.40 7.40
C LYS A 263 7.55 5.92 7.48
N THR A 264 6.50 5.57 8.19
CA THR A 264 5.96 4.23 8.24
C THR A 264 4.76 4.17 7.30
N LYS A 265 4.91 3.49 6.16
CA LYS A 265 3.82 3.24 5.21
C LYS A 265 3.13 1.94 5.59
N ILE A 266 1.83 1.98 5.82
CA ILE A 266 1.01 0.78 5.99
C ILE A 266 0.48 0.41 4.61
N ASP A 267 0.77 -0.83 4.21
CA ASP A 267 0.19 -1.39 3.01
C ASP A 267 -1.25 -1.83 3.30
N ILE A 268 -2.20 -1.12 2.71
CA ILE A 268 -3.62 -1.36 2.95
C ILE A 268 -4.06 -2.70 2.35
N GLU A 269 -3.46 -3.15 1.24
CA GLU A 269 -3.78 -4.46 0.67
C GLU A 269 -3.20 -5.60 1.53
N GLU A 270 -1.97 -5.47 2.04
CA GLU A 270 -1.42 -6.45 2.98
C GLU A 270 -2.23 -6.50 4.28
N SER A 271 -2.70 -5.34 4.76
CA SER A 271 -3.49 -5.21 6.01
C SER A 271 -4.80 -6.03 5.99
N LYS A 272 -5.35 -6.30 4.80
CA LYS A 272 -6.57 -7.10 4.60
C LYS A 272 -6.49 -8.52 5.17
N ASN A 273 -5.28 -9.04 5.35
CA ASN A 273 -5.04 -10.40 5.83
C ASN A 273 -4.84 -10.48 7.35
N ILE A 274 -4.79 -9.35 8.06
CA ILE A 274 -4.51 -9.33 9.50
C ILE A 274 -5.81 -9.57 10.28
N PRO A 275 -5.87 -10.61 11.15
CA PRO A 275 -7.04 -10.89 11.94
C PRO A 275 -7.19 -9.82 13.02
N LEU A 276 -8.41 -9.34 13.18
CA LEU A 276 -8.78 -8.27 14.08
C LEU A 276 -10.06 -8.68 14.80
N ALA A 277 -10.38 -7.96 15.87
CA ALA A 277 -11.58 -8.23 16.65
C ALA A 277 -12.81 -8.28 15.73
N LEU A 278 -13.61 -9.34 15.87
CA LEU A 278 -14.87 -9.52 15.15
C LEU A 278 -14.72 -9.59 13.62
N GLY A 279 -13.50 -9.74 13.09
CA GLY A 279 -13.23 -9.95 11.66
C GLY A 279 -13.30 -8.69 10.80
N GLU A 280 -13.21 -7.50 11.41
CA GLU A 280 -13.21 -6.21 10.73
C GLU A 280 -11.81 -5.72 10.36
N ARG A 281 -11.65 -5.08 9.20
CA ARG A 281 -10.34 -4.52 8.78
C ARG A 281 -10.09 -3.17 9.44
N ASP A 282 -8.89 -2.94 9.95
CA ASP A 282 -8.55 -1.69 10.65
C ASP A 282 -7.08 -1.30 10.46
N VAL A 283 -6.85 -0.29 9.62
CA VAL A 283 -5.52 0.24 9.31
C VAL A 283 -4.84 0.86 10.53
N LEU A 284 -5.61 1.53 11.39
CA LEU A 284 -5.04 2.18 12.57
C LEU A 284 -4.68 1.15 13.65
N LYS A 285 -5.45 0.06 13.77
CA LYS A 285 -5.06 -1.06 14.66
C LYS A 285 -3.80 -1.76 14.15
N VAL A 286 -3.64 -1.90 12.83
CA VAL A 286 -2.39 -2.41 12.24
C VAL A 286 -1.21 -1.50 12.60
N ALA A 287 -1.40 -0.17 12.62
CA ALA A 287 -0.37 0.77 13.06
C ALA A 287 0.14 0.48 14.48
N THR A 288 -0.72 0.01 15.39
CA THR A 288 -0.34 -0.33 16.78
C THR A 288 0.56 -1.56 16.89
N THR A 289 0.74 -2.31 15.80
CA THR A 289 1.69 -3.44 15.74
C THR A 289 3.06 -3.01 15.22
N LEU A 290 3.24 -1.73 14.88
CA LEU A 290 4.51 -1.19 14.39
C LEU A 290 5.26 -0.50 15.54
N PRO A 291 6.59 -0.59 15.59
CA PRO A 291 7.39 0.00 16.66
C PRO A 291 7.09 1.47 16.93
N GLY A 292 7.04 1.86 18.19
CA GLY A 292 6.86 3.25 18.63
C GLY A 292 5.43 3.77 18.59
N ILE A 293 4.42 2.94 18.27
CA ILE A 293 2.99 3.29 18.25
C ILE A 293 2.25 2.35 19.20
N THR A 294 1.80 2.87 20.34
CA THR A 294 1.04 2.10 21.33
C THR A 294 -0.34 2.71 21.56
N THR A 295 -1.17 2.04 22.36
CA THR A 295 -2.41 2.61 22.93
C THR A 295 -2.33 2.53 24.46
N ALA A 296 -3.22 3.22 25.17
CA ALA A 296 -3.27 3.11 26.64
C ALA A 296 -3.85 1.76 27.11
N GLY A 297 -4.68 1.10 26.30
CA GLY A 297 -5.29 -0.20 26.57
C GLY A 297 -5.86 -0.87 25.31
N GLU A 298 -6.45 -2.06 25.47
CA GLU A 298 -7.01 -2.85 24.35
C GLU A 298 -8.22 -2.17 23.67
N ALA A 299 -9.06 -1.53 24.50
CA ALA A 299 -10.15 -0.66 24.13
C ALA A 299 -9.92 0.72 24.75
N SER A 300 -8.93 1.43 24.20
CA SER A 300 -8.65 2.80 24.57
C SER A 300 -8.67 3.68 23.34
N ILE A 301 -9.16 4.91 23.49
CA ILE A 301 -9.20 5.86 22.39
C ILE A 301 -7.83 6.49 22.14
N GLY A 302 -7.48 6.61 20.86
CA GLY A 302 -6.27 7.29 20.41
C GLY A 302 -4.98 6.48 20.53
N TYR A 303 -3.88 7.11 20.09
CA TYR A 303 -2.58 6.46 19.89
C TYR A 303 -1.47 7.22 20.62
N ASN A 304 -0.53 6.53 21.24
CA ASN A 304 0.64 7.12 21.86
C ASN A 304 1.86 6.83 20.97
N VAL A 305 2.41 7.87 20.34
CA VAL A 305 3.61 7.75 19.51
C VAL A 305 4.81 8.32 20.25
N ARG A 306 5.88 7.53 20.41
CA ARG A 306 7.15 7.96 21.05
C ARG A 306 6.98 8.67 22.40
N GLY A 307 6.07 8.16 23.22
CA GLY A 307 5.78 8.70 24.55
C GLY A 307 5.03 10.03 24.54
N GLY A 308 4.38 10.41 23.44
CA GLY A 308 3.38 11.48 23.41
C GLY A 308 1.98 11.03 23.78
N ARG A 309 1.15 11.98 24.21
CA ARG A 309 -0.28 11.79 24.48
C ARG A 309 -1.06 11.57 23.16
N SER A 310 -2.26 11.03 23.25
CA SER A 310 -3.17 10.81 22.11
C SER A 310 -3.51 12.09 21.35
N ASP A 311 -3.75 13.19 22.06
CA ASP A 311 -4.05 14.52 21.52
C ASP A 311 -2.86 15.20 20.82
N GLN A 312 -1.66 14.60 20.93
CA GLN A 312 -0.44 15.10 20.31
C GLN A 312 -0.17 14.49 18.93
N ASN A 313 -1.09 13.68 18.40
CA ASN A 313 -1.00 13.14 17.05
C ASN A 313 -2.01 13.86 16.14
N LEU A 314 -1.58 14.18 14.91
CA LEU A 314 -2.46 14.71 13.88
C LEU A 314 -2.98 13.55 13.04
N ILE A 315 -4.29 13.34 12.98
CA ILE A 315 -4.88 12.27 12.16
C ILE A 315 -5.71 12.95 11.06
N LEU A 316 -5.33 12.71 9.81
CA LEU A 316 -5.90 13.37 8.65
C LEU A 316 -6.55 12.33 7.72
N LEU A 317 -7.76 12.61 7.27
CA LEU A 317 -8.40 11.94 6.13
C LEU A 317 -8.50 12.97 5.00
N ASP A 318 -7.72 12.77 3.94
CA ASP A 318 -7.64 13.71 2.82
C ASP A 318 -7.41 15.17 3.24
N ASP A 319 -6.50 15.44 4.18
CA ASP A 319 -6.22 16.77 4.77
C ASP A 319 -7.27 17.32 5.76
N ALA A 320 -8.41 16.66 5.99
CA ALA A 320 -9.33 17.01 7.07
C ALA A 320 -8.94 16.29 8.37
N VAL A 321 -8.97 17.00 9.51
CA VAL A 321 -8.67 16.40 10.83
C VAL A 321 -9.82 15.48 11.25
N ILE A 322 -9.49 14.27 11.69
CA ILE A 322 -10.46 13.37 12.32
C ILE A 322 -10.13 13.29 13.81
N TYR A 323 -11.06 13.79 14.62
CA TYR A 323 -10.97 13.74 16.07
C TYR A 323 -11.51 12.39 16.54
N SER A 324 -10.87 11.78 17.54
CA SER A 324 -11.30 10.48 18.10
C SER A 324 -11.72 9.45 17.01
N PRO A 325 -10.82 9.03 16.10
CA PRO A 325 -11.16 8.27 14.89
C PRO A 325 -11.48 6.79 15.18
N GLN A 326 -12.30 6.52 16.20
CA GLN A 326 -12.62 5.19 16.70
C GLN A 326 -14.07 5.12 17.19
N HIS A 327 -14.71 4.00 16.93
CA HIS A 327 -16.00 3.59 17.45
C HIS A 327 -15.83 2.65 18.65
N PHE A 328 -16.83 2.65 19.54
CA PHE A 328 -16.95 1.80 20.74
C PHE A 328 -15.64 1.66 21.53
N PHE A 329 -15.21 2.75 22.18
CA PHE A 329 -14.00 2.79 23.02
C PHE A 329 -12.73 2.25 22.33
N GLY A 330 -12.64 2.28 21.00
CA GLY A 330 -11.46 1.81 20.28
C GLY A 330 -11.45 0.34 19.88
N ILE A 331 -12.63 -0.30 19.88
CA ILE A 331 -12.80 -1.64 19.30
C ILE A 331 -12.70 -1.56 17.77
N PHE A 332 -13.29 -0.53 17.14
CA PHE A 332 -13.24 -0.34 15.68
C PHE A 332 -12.70 1.05 15.34
N SER A 333 -11.87 1.18 14.30
CA SER A 333 -11.56 2.48 13.68
C SER A 333 -12.81 3.06 13.02
N ALA A 334 -12.99 4.38 13.10
CA ALA A 334 -14.07 5.09 12.42
C ALA A 334 -13.86 5.23 10.91
N LEU A 335 -12.66 4.93 10.43
CA LEU A 335 -12.30 5.06 9.03
C LEU A 335 -12.58 3.77 8.25
N ASN A 336 -13.30 3.91 7.13
CA ASN A 336 -13.64 2.78 6.28
C ASN A 336 -12.39 2.23 5.57
N PRO A 337 -11.96 0.99 5.88
CA PRO A 337 -10.72 0.41 5.34
C PRO A 337 -10.75 0.16 3.83
N PHE A 338 -11.93 0.03 3.22
CA PHE A 338 -12.07 -0.20 1.77
C PHE A 338 -11.93 1.09 0.95
N ALA A 339 -12.18 2.24 1.58
CA ALA A 339 -12.08 3.56 0.96
C ALA A 339 -10.64 4.13 0.99
N LEU A 340 -9.80 3.66 1.92
CA LEU A 340 -8.41 4.09 2.06
C LEU A 340 -7.54 3.52 0.93
N GLY A 341 -6.64 4.35 0.41
CA GLY A 341 -5.65 4.03 -0.61
C GLY A 341 -4.20 4.10 -0.10
N ASP A 342 -3.90 5.06 0.79
CA ASP A 342 -2.59 5.16 1.45
C ASP A 342 -2.74 5.52 2.93
N ALA A 343 -1.80 5.02 3.75
CA ALA A 343 -1.65 5.41 5.15
C ALA A 343 -0.17 5.62 5.49
N ASN A 344 0.22 6.89 5.64
CA ASN A 344 1.59 7.30 5.97
C ASN A 344 1.65 7.83 7.40
N ILE A 345 2.58 7.31 8.22
CA ILE A 345 2.77 7.75 9.60
C ILE A 345 4.16 8.35 9.78
N TYR A 346 4.21 9.62 10.18
CA TYR A 346 5.43 10.36 10.46
C TYR A 346 5.65 10.43 11.97
N LYS A 347 6.57 9.62 12.51
CA LYS A 347 6.90 9.57 13.94
C LYS A 347 8.11 10.42 14.34
N GLY A 348 9.02 10.62 13.38
CA GLY A 348 10.33 11.24 13.56
C GLY A 348 10.35 12.65 13.01
N THR A 349 10.47 12.72 11.69
CA THR A 349 10.46 13.96 10.92
C THR A 349 9.13 14.15 10.25
N ILE A 350 8.50 15.28 10.57
CA ILE A 350 7.19 15.65 10.05
C ILE A 350 7.40 16.65 8.89
N PRO A 351 6.88 16.38 7.68
CA PRO A 351 6.97 17.32 6.56
C PRO A 351 6.52 18.74 6.93
N VAL A 352 7.22 19.76 6.43
CA VAL A 352 7.15 21.17 6.89
C VAL A 352 5.74 21.78 6.81
N GLU A 353 4.90 21.24 5.92
CA GLU A 353 3.51 21.63 5.72
C GLU A 353 2.58 21.29 6.89
N TYR A 354 2.91 20.29 7.71
CA TYR A 354 2.11 19.89 8.87
C TYR A 354 2.58 20.62 10.13
N GLY A 355 1.66 20.94 11.05
CA GLY A 355 1.94 21.61 12.31
C GLY A 355 0.81 21.39 13.33
N GLY A 356 0.89 22.04 14.49
CA GLY A 356 -0.19 22.03 15.49
C GLY A 356 -0.27 20.77 16.37
N ARG A 357 0.69 19.83 16.25
CA ARG A 357 0.77 18.58 17.03
C ARG A 357 2.23 18.22 17.38
N LEU A 358 2.43 17.53 18.51
CA LEU A 358 3.77 17.34 19.09
C LEU A 358 4.41 15.96 18.85
N SER A 359 3.66 14.96 18.42
CA SER A 359 4.14 13.56 18.37
C SER A 359 4.25 12.99 16.96
N SER A 360 3.17 13.02 16.18
CA SER A 360 3.16 12.40 14.87
C SER A 360 2.08 12.97 13.95
N VAL A 361 2.16 12.58 12.68
CA VAL A 361 1.11 12.79 11.69
C VAL A 361 0.75 11.46 11.05
N PHE A 362 -0.53 11.09 11.12
CA PHE A 362 -1.16 10.01 10.37
C PHE A 362 -1.86 10.64 9.16
N ASP A 363 -1.20 10.61 8.00
CA ASP A 363 -1.73 11.11 6.73
C ASP A 363 -2.40 9.95 5.98
N LEU A 364 -3.73 9.90 6.06
CA LEU A 364 -4.56 8.87 5.46
C LEU A 364 -5.23 9.45 4.22
N ARG A 365 -5.08 8.75 3.10
CA ARG A 365 -5.62 9.16 1.81
C ARG A 365 -6.58 8.12 1.29
N THR A 366 -7.73 8.58 0.82
CA THR A 366 -8.66 7.73 0.12
C THR A 366 -8.16 7.42 -1.29
N LYS A 367 -8.48 6.24 -1.80
CA LYS A 367 -8.16 5.89 -3.19
C LYS A 367 -8.96 6.76 -4.18
N ASP A 368 -8.45 6.87 -5.41
CA ASP A 368 -9.22 7.46 -6.51
C ASP A 368 -10.35 6.52 -6.91
N ALA A 369 -11.53 7.09 -7.18
CA ALA A 369 -12.63 6.32 -7.73
C ALA A 369 -12.33 5.93 -9.18
N SER A 370 -12.75 4.72 -9.54
CA SER A 370 -12.73 4.18 -10.89
C SER A 370 -13.32 5.15 -11.92
N VAL A 371 -12.57 5.42 -13.00
CA VAL A 371 -12.98 6.27 -14.13
C VAL A 371 -13.33 5.47 -15.38
N ASP A 372 -13.08 4.16 -15.37
CA ASP A 372 -13.24 3.26 -16.52
C ASP A 372 -14.44 2.32 -16.37
N LYS A 373 -14.65 1.73 -15.19
CA LYS A 373 -15.69 0.74 -14.92
C LYS A 373 -16.31 0.89 -13.54
N ILE A 374 -17.54 0.42 -13.39
CA ILE A 374 -18.16 0.30 -12.07
C ILE A 374 -17.44 -0.82 -11.30
N LYS A 375 -17.13 -0.56 -10.03
CA LYS A 375 -16.59 -1.56 -9.10
C LYS A 375 -17.40 -1.54 -7.82
N ALA A 376 -17.52 -2.69 -7.15
CA ALA A 376 -18.06 -2.74 -5.80
C ALA A 376 -17.20 -3.66 -4.91
N GLU A 377 -17.03 -3.30 -3.65
CA GLU A 377 -16.34 -4.13 -2.66
C GLU A 377 -17.12 -4.04 -1.34
N GLY A 378 -17.21 -5.14 -0.59
CA GLY A 378 -17.93 -5.15 0.66
C GLY A 378 -17.65 -6.36 1.53
N SER A 379 -18.08 -6.26 2.79
CA SER A 379 -17.97 -7.31 3.79
C SER A 379 -19.21 -7.39 4.68
N ILE A 380 -19.50 -8.60 5.15
CA ILE A 380 -20.56 -8.88 6.13
C ILE A 380 -19.92 -9.77 7.21
N GLY A 381 -19.82 -9.26 8.42
CA GLY A 381 -19.33 -9.95 9.61
C GLY A 381 -20.45 -10.29 10.59
N PRO A 382 -20.12 -10.75 11.81
CA PRO A 382 -21.12 -11.07 12.83
C PRO A 382 -21.87 -9.85 13.37
N VAL A 383 -21.23 -8.68 13.39
CA VAL A 383 -21.78 -7.45 14.00
C VAL A 383 -21.68 -6.22 13.11
N THR A 384 -21.13 -6.35 11.90
CA THR A 384 -20.80 -5.20 11.04
C THR A 384 -20.99 -5.54 9.56
N GLY A 385 -21.46 -4.56 8.80
CA GLY A 385 -21.59 -4.65 7.35
C GLY A 385 -20.97 -3.43 6.69
N ASN A 386 -20.28 -3.63 5.57
CA ASN A 386 -19.59 -2.57 4.83
C ASN A 386 -19.79 -2.75 3.33
N LEU A 387 -20.00 -1.64 2.62
CA LEU A 387 -20.17 -1.60 1.18
C LEU A 387 -19.53 -0.35 0.58
N LEU A 388 -18.85 -0.52 -0.54
CA LEU A 388 -18.20 0.53 -1.30
C LEU A 388 -18.50 0.37 -2.78
N PHE A 389 -18.88 1.46 -3.43
CA PHE A 389 -19.09 1.56 -4.86
C PHE A 389 -18.12 2.58 -5.46
N GLU A 390 -17.58 2.25 -6.64
CA GLU A 390 -16.86 3.19 -7.49
C GLU A 390 -17.59 3.28 -8.82
N ILE A 391 -17.94 4.50 -9.24
CA ILE A 391 -18.80 4.78 -10.39
C ILE A 391 -18.06 5.76 -11.31
N PRO A 392 -17.78 5.40 -12.58
CA PRO A 392 -17.23 6.34 -13.54
C PRO A 392 -18.31 7.37 -13.91
N VAL A 393 -18.10 8.63 -13.53
CA VAL A 393 -19.03 9.73 -13.81
C VAL A 393 -18.79 10.29 -15.22
N ILE A 394 -17.51 10.47 -15.56
CA ILE A 394 -17.07 10.83 -16.90
C ILE A 394 -15.96 9.86 -17.26
N LYS A 395 -16.20 9.03 -18.28
CA LYS A 395 -15.25 8.00 -18.69
C LYS A 395 -13.85 8.59 -18.88
N ASP A 396 -12.86 7.92 -18.30
CA ASP A 396 -11.43 8.25 -18.32
C ASP A 396 -11.04 9.59 -17.66
N LYS A 397 -11.99 10.34 -17.07
CA LYS A 397 -11.72 11.65 -16.47
C LYS A 397 -12.23 11.83 -15.05
N ALA A 398 -13.41 11.32 -14.72
CA ALA A 398 -14.02 11.56 -13.43
C ALA A 398 -14.69 10.31 -12.86
N GLY A 399 -14.53 10.11 -11.55
CA GLY A 399 -15.09 9.01 -10.79
C GLY A 399 -15.73 9.50 -9.50
N LEU A 400 -16.71 8.75 -9.02
CA LEU A 400 -17.38 8.94 -7.74
C LEU A 400 -17.29 7.63 -6.95
N MET A 401 -16.72 7.70 -5.76
CA MET A 401 -16.71 6.62 -4.78
C MET A 401 -17.73 6.95 -3.69
N ILE A 402 -18.56 5.97 -3.31
CA ILE A 402 -19.51 6.08 -2.20
C ILE A 402 -19.39 4.82 -1.37
N GLY A 403 -19.18 4.96 -0.07
CA GLY A 403 -19.12 3.86 0.87
C GLY A 403 -19.95 4.10 2.11
N GLY A 404 -20.40 3.03 2.72
CA GLY A 404 -21.07 3.05 4.01
C GLY A 404 -20.78 1.79 4.81
N ARG A 405 -20.66 1.94 6.12
CA ARG A 405 -20.51 0.85 7.07
C ARG A 405 -21.43 1.08 8.26
N GLY A 406 -21.96 0.00 8.83
CA GLY A 406 -22.81 0.05 10.01
C GLY A 406 -22.59 -1.15 10.91
N ALA A 407 -22.69 -0.93 12.22
CA ALA A 407 -22.72 -1.97 13.23
C ALA A 407 -24.16 -2.33 13.61
N TYR A 408 -24.41 -3.63 13.73
CA TYR A 408 -25.64 -4.23 14.21
C TYR A 408 -25.34 -5.12 15.42
N ALA A 409 -24.58 -4.62 16.40
CA ALA A 409 -24.15 -5.44 17.56
C ALA A 409 -25.28 -5.71 18.58
N ASN A 410 -26.38 -4.95 18.53
CA ASN A 410 -27.48 -5.03 19.50
C ASN A 410 -28.07 -6.45 19.62
N TRP A 411 -28.05 -7.28 18.57
CA TRP A 411 -28.54 -8.66 18.70
C TRP A 411 -27.75 -9.51 19.70
N ILE A 412 -26.46 -9.18 19.93
CA ILE A 412 -25.63 -9.82 20.95
C ILE A 412 -26.01 -9.31 22.33
N LEU A 413 -26.15 -7.99 22.48
CA LEU A 413 -26.50 -7.35 23.76
C LEU A 413 -27.85 -7.84 24.27
N ASN A 414 -28.86 -7.85 23.40
CA ASN A 414 -30.21 -8.33 23.68
C ASN A 414 -30.29 -9.86 23.91
N SER A 415 -29.17 -10.59 23.80
CA SER A 415 -29.11 -12.04 24.05
C SER A 415 -28.42 -12.38 25.38
N LEU A 416 -27.97 -11.38 26.13
CA LEU A 416 -27.32 -11.56 27.42
C LEU A 416 -28.37 -11.85 28.51
N ASP A 417 -28.04 -12.73 29.46
CA ASP A 417 -28.94 -13.10 30.56
C ASP A 417 -29.09 -12.00 31.64
N GLU A 418 -28.22 -10.98 31.62
CA GLU A 418 -28.21 -9.88 32.58
C GLU A 418 -29.14 -8.76 32.13
N GLU A 419 -30.25 -8.57 32.86
CA GLU A 419 -31.33 -7.63 32.51
C GLU A 419 -30.85 -6.18 32.34
N SER A 420 -29.83 -5.76 33.10
CA SER A 420 -29.25 -4.42 32.97
C SER A 420 -28.42 -4.22 31.69
N LEU A 421 -28.01 -5.30 31.03
CA LEU A 421 -27.22 -5.28 29.79
C LEU A 421 -28.04 -5.65 28.55
N GLU A 422 -29.20 -6.28 28.73
CA GLU A 422 -30.12 -6.63 27.64
C GLU A 422 -30.67 -5.38 26.93
N ASN A 423 -30.81 -4.27 27.67
CA ASN A 423 -31.29 -2.99 27.17
C ASN A 423 -30.17 -2.02 26.73
N SER A 424 -28.91 -2.47 26.72
CA SER A 424 -27.78 -1.66 26.26
C SER A 424 -27.81 -1.45 24.74
N GLU A 425 -27.27 -0.32 24.28
CA GLU A 425 -27.10 -0.03 22.85
C GLU A 425 -25.63 0.08 22.45
N ALA A 426 -25.27 -0.53 21.33
CA ALA A 426 -23.98 -0.31 20.69
C ALA A 426 -24.16 -0.33 19.16
N SER A 427 -24.47 0.84 18.59
CA SER A 427 -24.56 1.03 17.15
C SER A 427 -23.63 2.15 16.65
N PHE A 428 -23.05 1.95 15.46
CA PHE A 428 -22.32 3.03 14.76
C PHE A 428 -22.62 2.96 13.29
N TYR A 429 -22.52 4.11 12.64
CA TYR A 429 -22.66 4.27 11.20
C TYR A 429 -21.57 5.21 10.68
N ASP A 430 -20.97 4.85 9.56
CA ASP A 430 -20.13 5.76 8.80
C ASP A 430 -20.49 5.77 7.31
N ALA A 431 -20.25 6.93 6.70
CA ALA A 431 -20.43 7.15 5.28
C ALA A 431 -19.27 7.97 4.73
N ILE A 432 -18.84 7.63 3.52
CA ILE A 432 -17.80 8.37 2.81
C ILE A 432 -18.19 8.54 1.35
N ALA A 433 -17.97 9.73 0.81
CA ALA A 433 -18.09 10.00 -0.61
C ALA A 433 -16.84 10.73 -1.10
N LYS A 434 -16.28 10.29 -2.23
CA LYS A 434 -15.17 10.97 -2.89
C LYS A 434 -15.43 11.15 -4.37
N TYR A 435 -15.23 12.36 -4.85
CA TYR A 435 -15.23 12.70 -6.27
C TYR A 435 -13.82 13.08 -6.71
N ASN A 436 -13.29 12.44 -7.76
CA ASN A 436 -12.03 12.82 -8.40
C ASN A 436 -12.27 13.16 -9.87
N HIS A 437 -11.69 14.26 -10.36
CA HIS A 437 -11.84 14.71 -11.74
C HIS A 437 -10.52 15.28 -12.29
N GLN A 438 -10.00 14.62 -13.32
CA GLN A 438 -8.94 15.12 -14.19
C GLN A 438 -9.52 16.14 -15.19
N ILE A 439 -9.56 17.42 -14.78
CA ILE A 439 -10.12 18.51 -15.59
C ILE A 439 -9.31 18.71 -16.89
N THR A 440 -7.98 18.69 -16.74
CA THR A 440 -7.01 18.74 -17.85
C THR A 440 -5.83 17.83 -17.51
N GLU A 441 -4.90 17.56 -18.41
CA GLU A 441 -3.67 16.79 -18.09
C GLU A 441 -2.82 17.42 -16.96
N LYS A 442 -3.04 18.69 -16.64
CA LYS A 442 -2.30 19.46 -15.64
C LYS A 442 -3.10 19.79 -14.39
N SER A 443 -4.41 19.53 -14.37
CA SER A 443 -5.30 19.94 -13.28
C SER A 443 -6.18 18.78 -12.82
N LYS A 444 -6.12 18.45 -11.52
CA LYS A 444 -6.98 17.46 -10.87
C LYS A 444 -7.69 18.12 -9.71
N VAL A 445 -8.99 17.88 -9.58
CA VAL A 445 -9.79 18.27 -8.41
C VAL A 445 -10.29 17.01 -7.72
N GLU A 446 -10.23 17.03 -6.39
CA GLU A 446 -10.72 15.97 -5.52
C GLU A 446 -11.58 16.60 -4.43
N ALA A 447 -12.73 16.00 -4.14
CA ALA A 447 -13.57 16.39 -3.02
C ALA A 447 -13.99 15.15 -2.22
N THR A 448 -13.83 15.20 -0.91
CA THR A 448 -14.17 14.12 0.02
C THR A 448 -15.15 14.63 1.06
N LEU A 449 -16.20 13.85 1.32
CA LEU A 449 -17.14 14.01 2.41
C LEU A 449 -17.07 12.75 3.28
N TYR A 450 -17.02 12.94 4.59
CA TYR A 450 -17.02 11.86 5.57
C TYR A 450 -17.93 12.22 6.74
N TRP A 451 -18.69 11.24 7.20
CA TRP A 451 -19.56 11.35 8.37
C TRP A 451 -19.50 10.04 9.15
N SER A 452 -19.46 10.13 10.47
CA SER A 452 -19.63 9.00 11.36
C SER A 452 -20.45 9.40 12.57
N LYS A 453 -21.31 8.50 13.04
CA LYS A 453 -22.12 8.65 14.25
C LYS A 453 -22.12 7.35 15.05
N ASP A 454 -22.06 7.50 16.35
CA ASP A 454 -22.12 6.41 17.32
C ASP A 454 -23.23 6.70 18.32
N ASP A 455 -23.97 5.65 18.68
CA ASP A 455 -24.95 5.63 19.74
C ASP A 455 -24.55 4.49 20.70
N PHE A 456 -24.35 4.83 21.97
CA PHE A 456 -23.80 3.90 22.95
C PHE A 456 -24.41 4.05 24.34
N SER A 457 -24.86 2.94 24.91
CA SER A 457 -25.40 2.84 26.27
C SER A 457 -24.89 1.54 26.91
N ILE A 458 -24.28 1.63 28.10
CA ILE A 458 -23.93 0.46 28.94
C ILE A 458 -25.05 0.20 29.94
N THR A 459 -25.58 1.27 30.53
CA THR A 459 -26.72 1.29 31.44
C THR A 459 -27.88 1.99 30.76
N SER A 460 -29.11 1.55 31.05
CA SER A 460 -30.32 2.08 30.41
C SER A 460 -30.61 3.57 30.71
N ASP A 461 -29.87 4.17 31.63
CA ASP A 461 -30.05 5.55 32.09
C ASP A 461 -29.26 6.60 31.30
N SER A 462 -28.29 6.18 30.48
CA SER A 462 -27.39 7.11 29.79
C SER A 462 -27.15 6.69 28.34
N LEU A 463 -27.48 7.58 27.41
CA LEU A 463 -27.12 7.45 26.00
C LEU A 463 -26.02 8.44 25.64
N TYR A 464 -24.87 7.89 25.22
CA TYR A 464 -23.72 8.64 24.73
C TYR A 464 -23.74 8.66 23.20
N ILE A 465 -23.85 9.85 22.62
CA ILE A 465 -23.85 10.07 21.18
C ILE A 465 -22.58 10.80 20.81
N TYR A 466 -21.85 10.37 19.79
CA TYR A 466 -20.71 11.14 19.28
C TYR A 466 -20.60 11.08 17.76
N GLU A 467 -20.11 12.16 17.17
CA GLU A 467 -20.17 12.37 15.74
C GLU A 467 -18.87 13.01 15.21
N ASN A 468 -18.41 12.52 14.05
CA ASN A 468 -17.41 13.19 13.23
C ASN A 468 -18.02 13.58 11.87
N ARG A 469 -17.73 14.80 11.43
CA ARG A 469 -17.97 15.27 10.05
C ARG A 469 -16.68 15.83 9.50
N ALA A 470 -16.35 15.46 8.28
CA ALA A 470 -15.21 16.02 7.57
C ALA A 470 -15.55 16.30 6.10
N PHE A 471 -15.07 17.45 5.64
CA PHE A 471 -15.08 17.88 4.25
C PHE A 471 -13.66 18.23 3.83
N SER A 472 -13.26 17.81 2.65
CA SER A 472 -12.02 18.23 2.01
C SER A 472 -12.24 18.52 0.54
N LEU A 473 -11.65 19.61 0.06
CA LEU A 473 -11.54 19.97 -1.34
C LEU A 473 -10.07 20.24 -1.65
N ARG A 474 -9.54 19.51 -2.61
CA ARG A 474 -8.17 19.62 -3.07
C ARG A 474 -8.14 19.91 -4.56
N TRP A 475 -7.33 20.91 -4.93
CA TRP A 475 -7.03 21.23 -6.31
C TRP A 475 -5.53 21.16 -6.54
N ASP A 476 -5.09 20.17 -7.31
CA ASP A 476 -3.71 20.03 -7.77
C ASP A 476 -3.57 20.64 -9.16
N HIS A 477 -2.55 21.49 -9.36
CA HIS A 477 -2.24 22.09 -10.65
C HIS A 477 -0.74 22.06 -10.97
N ARG A 478 -0.38 21.56 -12.14
CA ARG A 478 0.98 21.58 -12.68
C ARG A 478 1.14 22.74 -13.66
N PHE A 479 1.81 23.81 -13.23
CA PHE A 479 2.10 24.97 -14.08
C PHE A 479 3.06 24.61 -15.22
N ASN A 480 4.11 23.83 -14.90
CA ASN A 480 5.08 23.28 -15.85
C ASN A 480 5.79 22.05 -15.24
N GLU A 481 6.76 21.46 -15.93
CA GLU A 481 7.48 20.26 -15.46
C GLU A 481 8.21 20.44 -14.12
N LYS A 482 8.56 21.68 -13.77
CA LYS A 482 9.30 22.01 -12.55
C LYS A 482 8.44 22.61 -11.44
N ASN A 483 7.23 23.06 -11.73
CA ASN A 483 6.41 23.83 -10.80
C ASN A 483 5.00 23.25 -10.71
N SER A 484 4.60 22.90 -9.49
CA SER A 484 3.25 22.47 -9.17
C SER A 484 2.73 23.18 -7.94
N GLY A 485 1.43 23.42 -7.89
CA GLY A 485 0.72 23.96 -6.74
C GLY A 485 -0.42 23.04 -6.32
N LYS A 486 -0.80 23.17 -5.05
CA LYS A 486 -1.94 22.53 -4.44
C LYS A 486 -2.68 23.56 -3.58
N LEU A 487 -3.99 23.61 -3.74
CA LEU A 487 -4.91 24.32 -2.85
C LEU A 487 -5.76 23.29 -2.13
N ASN A 488 -5.72 23.32 -0.80
CA ASN A 488 -6.55 22.51 0.07
C ASN A 488 -7.48 23.41 0.88
N LEU A 489 -8.75 23.06 0.92
CA LEU A 489 -9.76 23.59 1.83
C LEU A 489 -10.34 22.40 2.59
N SER A 490 -10.30 22.43 3.91
CA SER A 490 -10.89 21.39 4.74
C SER A 490 -11.72 21.98 5.89
N ASN A 491 -12.75 21.24 6.29
CA ASN A 491 -13.55 21.51 7.47
C ASN A 491 -13.75 20.20 8.23
N SER A 492 -13.61 20.27 9.55
CA SER A 492 -13.77 19.14 10.46
C SER A 492 -14.63 19.57 11.64
N ARG A 493 -15.68 18.81 11.94
CA ARG A 493 -16.49 18.98 13.14
C ARG A 493 -16.50 17.68 13.93
N TYR A 494 -16.30 17.79 15.22
CA TYR A 494 -16.51 16.70 16.18
C TYR A 494 -17.42 17.19 17.29
N GLY A 495 -18.28 16.32 17.80
CA GLY A 495 -19.14 16.63 18.94
C GLY A 495 -19.62 15.36 19.62
N PHE A 496 -20.07 15.52 20.85
CA PHE A 496 -20.75 14.47 21.58
C PHE A 496 -21.90 15.07 22.38
N ASP A 497 -22.93 14.26 22.58
CA ASP A 497 -24.09 14.53 23.40
C ASP A 497 -24.24 13.41 24.44
N ILE A 498 -24.71 13.75 25.64
CA ILE A 498 -25.08 12.80 26.69
C ILE A 498 -26.54 13.09 27.04
N GLU A 499 -27.40 12.13 26.75
CA GLU A 499 -28.81 12.14 27.16
C GLU A 499 -28.92 11.24 28.40
N PHE A 500 -29.26 11.83 29.55
CA PHE A 500 -29.45 11.12 30.81
C PHE A 500 -30.92 11.08 31.19
N ASP A 501 -31.45 9.86 31.35
CA ASP A 501 -32.85 9.54 31.70
C ASP A 501 -32.84 8.54 32.88
N GLY A 502 -32.89 9.08 34.09
CA GLY A 502 -32.78 8.32 35.33
C GLY A 502 -34.12 8.09 36.03
N ASP A 503 -34.07 7.38 37.16
CA ASP A 503 -35.26 7.16 38.01
C ASP A 503 -35.60 8.38 38.91
N THR A 504 -34.90 9.50 38.75
CA THR A 504 -34.98 10.69 39.61
C THR A 504 -35.23 11.96 38.80
N ASP A 505 -35.63 13.05 39.45
CA ASP A 505 -35.96 14.33 38.83
C ASP A 505 -34.72 15.14 38.39
N ASN A 506 -33.68 14.49 37.87
CA ASN A 506 -32.41 15.13 37.50
C ASN A 506 -31.96 14.82 36.05
N ASP A 507 -32.90 14.52 35.17
CA ASP A 507 -32.64 14.21 33.76
C ASP A 507 -32.05 15.42 33.02
N PHE A 508 -31.06 15.19 32.14
CA PHE A 508 -30.36 16.25 31.44
C PHE A 508 -29.88 15.87 30.04
N ASP A 509 -29.75 16.90 29.20
CA ASP A 509 -28.96 16.82 27.98
C ASP A 509 -27.66 17.61 28.17
N LEU A 510 -26.53 17.02 27.82
CA LEU A 510 -25.23 17.67 27.79
C LEU A 510 -24.66 17.63 26.37
N GLY A 511 -24.24 18.78 25.84
CA GLY A 511 -23.69 18.88 24.47
C GLY A 511 -22.31 19.52 24.40
N TYR A 512 -21.43 18.98 23.55
CA TYR A 512 -20.08 19.49 23.28
C TYR A 512 -19.80 19.53 21.76
N SER A 513 -19.03 20.51 21.29
CA SER A 513 -18.49 20.44 19.92
C SER A 513 -17.21 21.23 19.67
N ILE A 514 -16.47 20.81 18.65
CA ILE A 514 -15.34 21.51 18.05
C ILE A 514 -15.54 21.57 16.54
N ASN A 515 -15.26 22.75 15.97
CA ASN A 515 -15.24 23.01 14.54
C ASN A 515 -13.88 23.60 14.14
N GLU A 516 -13.26 23.04 13.11
CA GLU A 516 -11.97 23.45 12.59
C GLU A 516 -12.07 23.64 11.07
N THR A 517 -11.68 24.80 10.56
CA THR A 517 -11.62 25.07 9.11
C THR A 517 -10.22 25.48 8.71
N GLU A 518 -9.63 24.82 7.72
CA GLU A 518 -8.28 25.13 7.22
C GLU A 518 -8.29 25.45 5.72
N VAL A 519 -7.56 26.49 5.34
CA VAL A 519 -7.11 26.74 3.97
C VAL A 519 -5.60 26.62 3.92
N LYS A 520 -5.08 25.84 2.97
CA LYS A 520 -3.66 25.58 2.80
C LYS A 520 -3.26 25.68 1.34
N PHE A 521 -2.28 26.53 1.06
CA PHE A 521 -1.61 26.66 -0.24
C PHE A 521 -0.24 26.01 -0.14
N GLN A 522 0.07 25.11 -1.07
CA GLN A 522 1.34 24.42 -1.14
C GLN A 522 1.90 24.50 -2.55
N PHE A 523 3.20 24.74 -2.66
CA PHE A 523 3.91 24.81 -3.91
C PHE A 523 5.16 23.94 -3.85
N ARG A 524 5.42 23.25 -4.94
CA ARG A 524 6.65 22.48 -5.15
C ARG A 524 7.38 23.01 -6.37
N ASN A 525 8.66 23.32 -6.18
CA ASN A 525 9.57 23.75 -7.23
C ASN A 525 10.76 22.78 -7.33
N ILE A 526 10.91 22.14 -8.48
CA ILE A 526 12.10 21.35 -8.84
C ILE A 526 13.08 22.31 -9.50
N TYR A 527 13.94 22.94 -8.70
CA TYR A 527 14.95 23.87 -9.21
C TYR A 527 15.91 23.14 -10.17
N ASN A 528 16.45 22.01 -9.71
CA ASN A 528 17.20 21.04 -10.51
C ASN A 528 17.07 19.62 -9.90
N SER A 529 17.76 18.63 -10.47
CA SER A 529 17.68 17.23 -10.01
C SER A 529 18.16 17.01 -8.57
N LYS A 530 18.97 17.92 -8.02
CA LYS A 530 19.55 17.84 -6.68
C LYS A 530 18.90 18.76 -5.65
N LEU A 531 18.05 19.69 -6.07
CA LEU A 531 17.48 20.72 -5.19
C LEU A 531 16.02 20.92 -5.52
N LYS A 532 15.16 20.61 -4.56
CA LYS A 532 13.71 20.77 -4.63
C LYS A 532 13.25 21.60 -3.44
N PHE A 533 12.25 22.45 -3.67
CA PHE A 533 11.65 23.28 -2.63
C PHE A 533 10.18 22.96 -2.47
N ASP A 534 9.73 22.90 -1.23
CA ASP A 534 8.33 22.82 -0.82
C ASP A 534 8.01 24.04 0.05
N TYR A 535 7.05 24.86 -0.33
CA TYR A 535 6.73 26.09 0.41
C TYR A 535 5.26 26.44 0.32
N GLY A 536 4.78 27.25 1.25
CA GLY A 536 3.37 27.56 1.28
C GLY A 536 2.90 28.33 2.51
N LEU A 537 1.59 28.47 2.58
CA LEU A 537 0.85 29.18 3.63
C LEU A 537 -0.30 28.30 4.10
N SER A 538 -0.59 28.31 5.40
CA SER A 538 -1.79 27.69 5.96
C SER A 538 -2.46 28.64 6.95
N SER A 539 -3.78 28.65 6.97
CA SER A 539 -4.57 29.35 7.98
C SER A 539 -5.73 28.48 8.43
N LYS A 540 -5.94 28.41 9.74
CA LYS A 540 -6.86 27.52 10.40
C LYS A 540 -7.64 28.27 11.47
N LEU A 541 -8.96 28.21 11.38
CA LEU A 541 -9.88 28.79 12.36
C LEU A 541 -10.43 27.66 13.24
N TYR A 542 -10.30 27.82 14.55
CA TYR A 542 -10.85 26.98 15.58
C TYR A 542 -12.08 27.65 16.21
N GLU A 543 -13.14 26.88 16.42
CA GLU A 543 -14.29 27.24 17.24
C GLU A 543 -14.65 26.04 18.13
N VAL A 544 -14.56 26.22 19.45
CA VAL A 544 -14.88 25.19 20.44
C VAL A 544 -16.09 25.65 21.25
N ASN A 545 -17.06 24.76 21.42
CA ASN A 545 -18.14 24.87 22.38
C ASN A 545 -17.83 23.93 23.55
N PRO A 546 -17.25 24.42 24.67
CA PRO A 546 -16.68 23.57 25.72
C PRO A 546 -17.70 22.73 26.49
N GLY A 547 -18.98 23.10 26.45
CA GLY A 547 -20.06 22.30 26.98
C GLY A 547 -21.28 23.16 27.36
N GLU A 548 -22.47 22.59 27.23
CA GLU A 548 -23.70 23.08 27.83
C GLU A 548 -24.50 21.93 28.42
N ILE A 549 -25.21 22.17 29.51
CA ILE A 549 -26.14 21.23 30.15
C ILE A 549 -27.50 21.91 30.30
N GLN A 550 -28.57 21.18 30.03
CA GLN A 550 -29.96 21.64 30.13
C GLN A 550 -30.84 20.53 30.72
N PRO A 551 -31.92 20.86 31.44
CA PRO A 551 -32.88 19.87 31.92
C PRO A 551 -33.57 19.20 30.73
N ALA A 552 -33.68 17.87 30.77
CA ALA A 552 -34.31 17.09 29.69
C ALA A 552 -35.83 17.33 29.60
N ASP A 553 -36.47 17.67 30.73
CA ASP A 553 -37.89 17.95 30.80
C ASP A 553 -38.25 19.06 31.82
N ALA A 554 -39.55 19.31 31.99
CA ALA A 554 -40.05 20.38 32.87
C ALA A 554 -40.06 20.02 34.37
N ILE A 555 -39.86 18.75 34.73
CA ILE A 555 -39.81 18.31 36.12
C ILE A 555 -38.37 18.19 36.63
N SER A 556 -37.39 18.08 35.73
CA SER A 556 -35.97 18.03 36.07
C SER A 556 -35.50 19.28 36.85
N ILE A 557 -34.76 19.04 37.92
CA ILE A 557 -34.19 20.04 38.82
C ILE A 557 -32.82 20.54 38.35
N VAL A 558 -32.33 20.08 37.20
CA VAL A 558 -31.01 20.46 36.66
C VAL A 558 -31.00 21.93 36.27
N GLU A 559 -30.05 22.68 36.83
CA GLU A 559 -29.84 24.08 36.47
C GLU A 559 -29.11 24.17 35.12
N PRO A 560 -29.67 24.88 34.12
CA PRO A 560 -28.98 25.08 32.86
C PRO A 560 -27.66 25.82 33.03
N LEU A 561 -26.57 25.28 32.48
CA LEU A 561 -25.25 25.91 32.49
C LEU A 561 -24.64 25.84 31.09
N LYS A 562 -24.01 26.94 30.67
CA LYS A 562 -23.35 27.04 29.36
C LYS A 562 -22.00 27.70 29.49
N ILE A 563 -20.95 27.00 29.08
CA ILE A 563 -19.58 27.52 29.10
C ILE A 563 -19.35 28.42 27.88
N GLU A 564 -18.60 29.51 28.08
CA GLU A 564 -18.26 30.44 27.01
C GLU A 564 -17.50 29.74 25.86
N LYS A 565 -17.82 30.11 24.62
CA LYS A 565 -17.20 29.52 23.43
C LYS A 565 -15.77 30.03 23.26
N GLU A 566 -14.89 29.17 22.77
CA GLU A 566 -13.50 29.54 22.50
C GLU A 566 -13.25 29.64 21.01
N ARG A 567 -12.46 30.64 20.59
CA ARG A 567 -12.11 30.84 19.18
C ARG A 567 -10.63 31.14 19.04
N ALA A 568 -10.01 30.65 17.98
CA ALA A 568 -8.61 30.96 17.68
C ALA A 568 -8.27 30.87 16.20
N LEU A 569 -7.29 31.66 15.77
CA LEU A 569 -6.73 31.62 14.41
C LEU A 569 -5.26 31.21 14.45
N GLU A 570 -4.96 30.03 13.91
CA GLU A 570 -3.59 29.55 13.66
C GLU A 570 -3.22 29.80 12.20
N SER A 571 -2.16 30.55 11.96
CA SER A 571 -1.61 30.81 10.62
C SER A 571 -0.13 30.43 10.58
N ALA A 572 0.34 29.96 9.43
CA ALA A 572 1.74 29.63 9.24
C ALA A 572 2.23 29.88 7.83
N ALA A 573 3.53 30.21 7.74
CA ALA A 573 4.30 30.19 6.50
C ALA A 573 5.40 29.15 6.63
N PHE A 574 5.64 28.36 5.58
CA PHE A 574 6.62 27.29 5.60
C PHE A 574 7.46 27.23 4.32
N LEU A 575 8.69 26.76 4.50
CA LEU A 575 9.68 26.51 3.45
C LEU A 575 10.52 25.29 3.84
N GLY A 576 10.60 24.32 2.93
CA GLY A 576 11.41 23.12 3.00
C GLY A 576 12.27 22.99 1.76
N ALA A 577 13.43 22.35 1.91
CA ALA A 577 14.37 22.06 0.84
C ALA A 577 14.88 20.62 0.95
N GLU A 578 14.69 19.85 -0.11
CA GLU A 578 15.30 18.53 -0.31
C GLU A 578 16.57 18.71 -1.16
N ILE A 579 17.71 18.28 -0.60
CA ILE A 579 19.05 18.57 -1.12
C ILE A 579 19.85 17.26 -1.27
N ASP A 580 20.16 16.89 -2.50
CA ASP A 580 21.13 15.82 -2.83
C ASP A 580 22.55 16.42 -2.84
N LEU A 581 23.20 16.46 -1.69
CA LEU A 581 24.58 16.97 -1.55
C LEU A 581 25.59 16.10 -2.32
N SER A 582 25.37 14.78 -2.34
CA SER A 582 26.12 13.81 -3.14
C SER A 582 25.29 12.55 -3.36
N ASN A 583 25.80 11.59 -4.15
CA ASN A 583 25.13 10.28 -4.30
C ASN A 583 24.97 9.55 -2.96
N LYS A 584 25.78 9.87 -1.94
CA LYS A 584 25.71 9.26 -0.61
C LYS A 584 25.00 10.10 0.43
N ILE A 585 24.80 11.41 0.23
CA ILE A 585 24.28 12.31 1.28
C ILE A 585 23.06 13.06 0.76
N LYS A 586 21.94 12.90 1.48
CA LYS A 586 20.68 13.62 1.28
C LYS A 586 20.32 14.35 2.54
N VAL A 587 19.85 15.59 2.39
CA VAL A 587 19.39 16.43 3.49
C VAL A 587 18.01 16.95 3.14
N ASP A 588 17.09 16.86 4.09
CA ASP A 588 15.81 17.54 4.09
C ASP A 588 15.84 18.56 5.23
N ALA A 589 15.59 19.83 4.93
CA ALA A 589 15.61 20.88 5.93
C ALA A 589 14.44 21.83 5.71
N GLY A 590 13.74 22.20 6.78
CA GLY A 590 12.58 23.06 6.70
C GLY A 590 12.40 23.95 7.92
N ILE A 591 11.74 25.08 7.67
CA ILE A 591 11.27 26.01 8.67
C ILE A 591 9.79 26.29 8.45
N ARG A 592 9.01 26.22 9.54
CA ARG A 592 7.62 26.67 9.60
C ARG A 592 7.54 27.75 10.67
N TYR A 593 7.02 28.93 10.33
CA TYR A 593 6.73 29.96 11.32
C TYR A 593 5.24 29.93 11.63
N SER A 594 4.88 29.51 12.85
CA SER A 594 3.50 29.41 13.30
C SER A 594 3.14 30.63 14.14
N MET A 595 1.97 31.21 13.89
CA MET A 595 1.37 32.32 14.62
C MET A 595 -0.04 31.93 15.03
N TYR A 596 -0.33 31.98 16.31
CA TYR A 596 -1.61 31.60 16.89
C TYR A 596 -2.18 32.81 17.64
N ASN A 597 -3.44 33.14 17.37
CA ASN A 597 -4.17 34.19 18.07
C ASN A 597 -5.37 33.55 18.77
N ALA A 598 -5.40 33.60 20.10
CA ALA A 598 -6.63 33.39 20.86
C ALA A 598 -7.54 34.61 20.64
N LEU A 599 -8.80 34.37 20.31
CA LEU A 599 -9.76 35.38 19.89
C LEU A 599 -11.01 35.38 20.77
N GLY A 600 -11.62 36.55 20.97
CA GLY A 600 -12.95 36.67 21.55
C GLY A 600 -14.09 36.29 20.58
N GLU A 601 -15.35 36.38 21.00
CA GLU A 601 -15.84 36.96 22.26
C GLU A 601 -15.64 36.03 23.45
N GLY A 602 -15.49 36.59 24.66
CA GLY A 602 -15.38 35.82 25.89
C GLY A 602 -14.62 36.57 26.97
N SER A 603 -14.55 35.97 28.15
CA SER A 603 -13.87 36.50 29.33
C SER A 603 -12.57 35.76 29.62
N GLN A 604 -11.63 36.42 30.31
CA GLN A 604 -10.37 35.82 30.75
C GLN A 604 -10.03 36.32 32.16
N ASN A 605 -9.82 35.38 33.09
CA ASN A 605 -9.37 35.71 34.44
C ASN A 605 -7.87 36.04 34.46
N VAL A 606 -7.53 37.09 35.20
CA VAL A 606 -6.16 37.47 35.53
C VAL A 606 -5.95 37.14 37.01
N PHE A 607 -4.95 36.31 37.30
CA PHE A 607 -4.62 35.88 38.65
C PHE A 607 -3.51 36.74 39.26
N LEU A 608 -3.54 36.90 40.59
CA LEU A 608 -2.52 37.63 41.34
C LEU A 608 -1.13 37.01 41.14
N ASP A 609 -0.15 37.84 40.79
CA ASP A 609 1.23 37.38 40.62
C ASP A 609 1.81 36.91 41.96
N GLY A 610 2.51 35.77 41.94
CA GLY A 610 3.04 35.15 43.16
C GLY A 610 2.00 34.46 44.06
N ALA A 611 0.78 34.20 43.57
CA ALA A 611 -0.22 33.34 44.20
C ALA A 611 -0.52 32.07 43.36
N PRO A 612 -0.99 30.97 43.97
CA PRO A 612 -1.50 29.82 43.21
C PRO A 612 -2.75 30.21 42.44
N LYS A 613 -3.01 29.56 41.30
CA LYS A 613 -4.24 29.78 40.52
C LYS A 613 -5.43 29.11 41.20
N GLU A 614 -6.25 29.91 41.84
CA GLU A 614 -7.49 29.54 42.51
C GLU A 614 -8.49 30.71 42.49
N GLU A 615 -9.76 30.46 42.75
CA GLU A 615 -10.81 31.50 42.70
C GLU A 615 -10.48 32.71 43.59
N GLY A 616 -9.97 32.46 44.80
CA GLY A 616 -9.58 33.52 45.74
C GLY A 616 -8.39 34.38 45.29
N SER A 617 -7.71 33.99 44.22
CA SER A 617 -6.55 34.71 43.65
C SER A 617 -6.88 35.46 42.35
N ILE A 618 -8.14 35.44 41.90
CA ILE A 618 -8.59 36.22 40.74
C ILE A 618 -8.49 37.71 41.10
N GLN A 619 -7.67 38.44 40.35
CA GLN A 619 -7.45 39.87 40.51
C GLN A 619 -8.46 40.69 39.70
N GLU A 620 -8.68 40.31 38.44
CA GLU A 620 -9.64 40.93 37.53
C GLU A 620 -10.07 39.94 36.45
N THR A 621 -11.23 40.20 35.83
CA THR A 621 -11.73 39.46 34.67
C THR A 621 -11.79 40.42 33.49
N LEU A 622 -11.09 40.10 32.41
CA LEU A 622 -11.05 40.89 31.18
C LEU A 622 -12.11 40.37 30.21
N PHE A 623 -12.82 41.26 29.53
CA PHE A 623 -13.83 40.93 28.52
C PHE A 623 -13.33 41.35 27.14
N PHE A 624 -13.52 40.47 26.15
CA PHE A 624 -13.07 40.68 24.78
C PHE A 624 -14.23 40.59 23.81
N ASP A 625 -14.23 41.46 22.82
CA ASP A 625 -15.21 41.46 21.74
C ASP A 625 -14.91 40.36 20.70
N ARG A 626 -15.89 40.06 19.85
CA ARG A 626 -15.74 39.03 18.81
C ARG A 626 -14.59 39.36 17.85
N ASN A 627 -13.66 38.41 17.71
CA ASN A 627 -12.41 38.52 16.95
C ASN A 627 -11.36 39.50 17.52
N GLU A 628 -11.58 40.08 18.70
CA GLU A 628 -10.54 40.79 19.42
C GLU A 628 -9.45 39.80 19.85
N VAL A 629 -8.18 40.19 19.73
CA VAL A 629 -7.05 39.31 20.06
C VAL A 629 -6.84 39.33 21.57
N ILE A 630 -7.15 38.21 22.23
CA ILE A 630 -6.86 37.97 23.64
C ILE A 630 -5.35 37.85 23.84
N ARG A 631 -4.72 36.96 23.05
CA ARG A 631 -3.29 36.65 23.16
C ARG A 631 -2.74 36.09 21.87
N THR A 632 -1.58 36.59 21.46
CA THR A 632 -0.79 36.02 20.36
C THR A 632 0.35 35.17 20.89
N TYR A 633 0.47 33.96 20.36
CA TYR A 633 1.62 33.07 20.51
C TYR A 633 2.22 32.76 19.16
N GLY A 634 3.47 32.30 19.12
CA GLY A 634 4.07 31.85 17.88
C GLY A 634 5.55 31.56 17.99
N GLY A 635 6.12 31.11 16.89
CA GLY A 635 7.55 30.91 16.78
C GLY A 635 7.96 29.98 15.64
N PRO A 636 9.27 29.87 15.41
CA PRO A 636 9.80 28.98 14.40
C PRO A 636 9.84 27.52 14.89
N GLU A 637 9.33 26.65 14.03
CA GLU A 637 9.42 25.21 14.03
C GLU A 637 10.50 24.80 13.03
N TYR A 638 11.61 24.26 13.53
CA TYR A 638 12.74 23.83 12.72
C TYR A 638 12.71 22.32 12.54
N ARG A 639 12.98 21.86 11.33
CA ARG A 639 13.02 20.44 10.98
C ARG A 639 14.22 20.17 10.11
N MET A 640 14.95 19.12 10.42
CA MET A 640 16.11 18.71 9.65
C MET A 640 16.22 17.19 9.70
N SER A 641 16.45 16.57 8.55
CA SER A 641 16.78 15.16 8.42
C SER A 641 17.97 15.01 7.48
N ALA A 642 18.86 14.08 7.80
CA ALA A 642 19.98 13.74 6.96
C ALA A 642 20.06 12.22 6.82
N ARG A 643 20.35 11.77 5.61
CA ARG A 643 20.61 10.38 5.29
C ARG A 643 22.00 10.25 4.70
N TYR A 644 22.78 9.29 5.21
CA TYR A 644 24.09 8.89 4.71
C TYR A 644 24.05 7.42 4.26
N LEU A 645 24.39 7.14 3.00
CA LEU A 645 24.43 5.80 2.43
C LEU A 645 25.84 5.25 2.68
N ILE A 646 25.95 4.25 3.54
CA ILE A 646 27.20 3.53 3.78
C ILE A 646 27.42 2.56 2.62
N LEU A 647 26.37 1.81 2.27
CA LEU A 647 26.26 0.92 1.11
C LEU A 647 24.95 1.22 0.38
N ASP A 648 24.79 0.71 -0.84
CA ASP A 648 23.54 0.91 -1.63
C ASP A 648 22.30 0.31 -0.94
N ASN A 649 22.51 -0.62 0.00
CA ASN A 649 21.46 -1.27 0.78
C ASN A 649 21.55 -0.97 2.29
N PHE A 650 22.37 0.00 2.72
CA PHE A 650 22.55 0.34 4.13
C PHE A 650 22.76 1.84 4.34
N SER A 651 21.88 2.47 5.12
CA SER A 651 21.94 3.90 5.42
C SER A 651 21.81 4.20 6.91
N VAL A 652 22.42 5.32 7.29
CA VAL A 652 22.25 5.97 8.59
C VAL A 652 21.41 7.21 8.38
N LYS A 653 20.40 7.41 9.22
CA LYS A 653 19.51 8.56 9.19
C LYS A 653 19.53 9.27 10.52
N ALA A 654 19.58 10.59 10.51
CA ALA A 654 19.50 11.40 11.72
C ALA A 654 18.48 12.51 11.51
N SER A 655 17.71 12.87 12.54
CA SER A 655 16.77 13.97 12.45
C SER A 655 16.58 14.76 13.73
N TYR A 656 16.12 16.00 13.56
CA TYR A 656 15.74 16.93 14.60
C TYR A 656 14.45 17.65 14.21
N ASN A 657 13.51 17.76 15.16
CA ASN A 657 12.23 18.42 14.96
C ASN A 657 11.87 19.25 16.19
N LYS A 658 11.38 20.48 15.95
CA LYS A 658 10.75 21.33 16.96
C LYS A 658 9.34 21.70 16.51
N THR A 659 8.33 21.46 17.34
CA THR A 659 6.91 21.69 17.01
C THR A 659 6.16 22.40 18.14
N PHE A 660 5.03 23.00 17.78
CA PHE A 660 4.07 23.62 18.71
C PHE A 660 2.68 22.99 18.58
N GLN A 661 1.91 23.06 19.66
CA GLN A 661 0.51 22.64 19.71
C GLN A 661 -0.29 23.64 20.53
N PHE A 662 -1.42 24.06 19.99
CA PHE A 662 -2.23 25.14 20.52
C PHE A 662 -3.59 24.70 21.09
N ILE A 663 -3.97 23.44 20.86
CA ILE A 663 -5.22 22.84 21.36
C ILE A 663 -4.89 21.55 22.12
N HIS A 664 -5.58 21.29 23.22
CA HIS A 664 -5.25 20.25 24.19
C HIS A 664 -6.50 19.48 24.60
N THR A 665 -6.39 18.17 24.81
CA THR A 665 -7.51 17.38 25.36
C THR A 665 -7.50 17.44 26.90
N LEU A 666 -8.64 17.75 27.49
CA LEU A 666 -8.91 17.67 28.92
C LEU A 666 -9.51 16.30 29.22
N SER A 667 -8.73 15.46 29.89
CA SER A 667 -9.17 14.12 30.30
C SER A 667 -8.53 13.78 31.63
N ASN A 668 -9.36 13.47 32.63
CA ASN A 668 -8.95 12.90 33.91
C ASN A 668 -9.04 11.36 33.91
N ASN A 669 -9.53 10.78 32.81
CA ASN A 669 -9.64 9.34 32.63
C ASN A 669 -8.26 8.71 32.36
N THR A 670 -8.13 7.43 32.74
CA THR A 670 -6.88 6.71 32.49
C THR A 670 -6.63 6.40 31.02
N THR A 671 -7.69 6.40 30.21
CA THR A 671 -7.71 6.27 28.76
C THR A 671 -8.56 7.40 28.18
N VAL A 672 -8.26 7.86 26.96
CA VAL A 672 -9.14 8.85 26.31
C VAL A 672 -10.53 8.26 26.12
N SER A 673 -11.53 9.12 26.29
CA SER A 673 -12.94 8.84 26.15
C SER A 673 -13.53 9.66 24.98
N PRO A 674 -14.62 9.21 24.31
CA PRO A 674 -15.28 10.04 23.31
C PRO A 674 -15.82 11.35 23.92
N ILE A 675 -16.08 11.36 25.22
CA ILE A 675 -16.58 12.53 25.96
C ILE A 675 -15.46 13.44 26.52
N ASP A 676 -14.21 13.24 26.12
CA ASP A 676 -13.14 14.17 26.50
C ASP A 676 -13.27 15.49 25.71
N THR A 677 -13.16 16.63 26.41
CA THR A 677 -13.30 17.95 25.81
C THR A 677 -11.94 18.49 25.32
N TRP A 678 -11.96 19.36 24.31
CA TRP A 678 -10.77 20.09 23.85
C TRP A 678 -10.75 21.52 24.37
N LYS A 679 -9.56 22.00 24.71
CA LYS A 679 -9.28 23.34 25.22
C LYS A 679 -8.27 24.05 24.35
N LEU A 680 -8.58 25.27 23.92
CA LEU A 680 -7.65 26.14 23.22
C LEU A 680 -6.69 26.82 24.18
N SER A 681 -5.47 27.12 23.69
CA SER A 681 -4.52 27.95 24.43
C SER A 681 -5.03 29.38 24.50
N ASP A 682 -4.87 30.01 25.65
CA ASP A 682 -5.42 31.32 25.97
C ASP A 682 -4.45 32.14 26.84
N LEU A 683 -4.95 33.08 27.64
CA LEU A 683 -4.12 33.87 28.54
C LEU A 683 -3.44 33.00 29.63
N ASN A 684 -4.12 31.96 30.09
CA ASN A 684 -3.77 31.16 31.26
C ASN A 684 -3.15 29.80 30.94
N ILE A 685 -3.51 29.22 29.79
CA ILE A 685 -3.02 27.95 29.26
C ILE A 685 -2.15 28.24 28.03
N LYS A 686 -0.84 28.14 28.21
CA LYS A 686 0.15 28.40 27.15
C LYS A 686 0.20 27.25 26.14
N PRO A 687 0.60 27.50 24.89
CA PRO A 687 0.85 26.43 23.92
C PRO A 687 1.93 25.45 24.40
N GLN A 688 1.74 24.18 24.05
CA GLN A 688 2.72 23.14 24.27
C GLN A 688 3.81 23.20 23.20
N SER A 689 5.03 22.79 23.54
CA SER A 689 6.12 22.66 22.58
C SER A 689 6.96 21.41 22.81
N SER A 690 7.50 20.86 21.74
CA SER A 690 8.30 19.63 21.77
C SER A 690 9.54 19.75 20.90
N GLN A 691 10.63 19.13 21.34
CA GLN A 691 11.85 18.92 20.57
C GLN A 691 12.19 17.44 20.57
N GLN A 692 12.43 16.86 19.39
CA GLN A 692 12.74 15.46 19.21
C GLN A 692 14.00 15.28 18.37
N TYR A 693 14.87 14.37 18.80
CA TYR A 693 16.06 13.91 18.11
C TYR A 693 15.90 12.43 17.79
N ALA A 694 16.32 12.00 16.61
CA ALA A 694 16.35 10.58 16.24
C ALA A 694 17.62 10.21 15.46
N LEU A 695 18.06 8.96 15.63
CA LEU A 695 19.17 8.36 14.90
C LEU A 695 18.80 6.92 14.57
N GLY A 696 18.81 6.56 13.28
CA GLY A 696 18.37 5.27 12.76
C GLY A 696 19.39 4.62 11.83
N LEU A 697 19.44 3.29 11.88
CA LEU A 697 20.16 2.41 10.96
C LEU A 697 19.12 1.66 10.13
N HIS A 698 19.24 1.71 8.81
CA HIS A 698 18.26 1.11 7.88
C HIS A 698 18.98 0.24 6.86
N THR A 699 18.59 -1.03 6.72
CA THR A 699 19.17 -1.91 5.70
C THR A 699 18.12 -2.77 5.00
N ASN A 700 18.40 -3.07 3.74
CA ASN A 700 17.69 -4.06 2.95
C ASN A 700 18.61 -5.24 2.66
N LEU A 701 18.11 -6.46 2.87
CA LEU A 701 18.84 -7.71 2.63
C LEU A 701 18.11 -8.57 1.60
N ASP A 702 18.85 -9.50 0.97
CA ASP A 702 18.31 -10.49 0.04
C ASP A 702 17.46 -9.85 -1.07
N GLU A 703 18.07 -8.92 -1.80
CA GLU A 703 17.40 -8.15 -2.87
C GLU A 703 16.10 -7.44 -2.41
N GLY A 704 16.09 -7.03 -1.13
CA GLY A 704 14.98 -6.35 -0.48
C GLY A 704 13.84 -7.25 -0.02
N ALA A 705 14.04 -8.57 0.05
CA ALA A 705 13.09 -9.47 0.69
C ALA A 705 12.96 -9.18 2.20
N TYR A 706 14.01 -8.66 2.83
CA TYR A 706 14.01 -8.24 4.23
C TYR A 706 14.38 -6.76 4.37
N GLU A 707 13.61 -6.07 5.19
CA GLU A 707 13.82 -4.70 5.63
C GLU A 707 14.11 -4.71 7.13
N LEU A 708 15.20 -4.07 7.53
CA LEU A 708 15.61 -3.93 8.92
C LEU A 708 15.75 -2.46 9.26
N SER A 709 15.21 -2.05 10.40
CA SER A 709 15.51 -0.76 11.00
C SER A 709 15.76 -0.85 12.50
N LEU A 710 16.70 -0.03 12.98
CA LEU A 710 16.98 0.19 14.39
C LEU A 710 17.08 1.70 14.62
N GLU A 711 16.14 2.29 15.34
CA GLU A 711 16.06 3.74 15.54
C GLU A 711 15.99 4.11 17.02
N GLY A 712 16.88 4.98 17.48
CA GLY A 712 16.82 5.59 18.80
C GLY A 712 16.21 6.99 18.74
N PHE A 713 15.42 7.37 19.75
CA PHE A 713 14.84 8.71 19.86
C PHE A 713 14.95 9.30 21.27
N TYR A 714 14.96 10.63 21.33
CA TYR A 714 14.90 11.41 22.58
C TYR A 714 14.05 12.66 22.39
N LYS A 715 13.07 12.87 23.27
CA LYS A 715 12.07 13.94 23.21
C LYS A 715 12.03 14.73 24.51
N ARG A 716 11.95 16.06 24.40
CA ARG A 716 11.71 16.98 25.52
C ARG A 716 10.56 17.91 25.18
N SER A 717 9.64 18.05 26.12
CA SER A 717 8.45 18.87 25.95
C SER A 717 8.31 19.89 27.08
N LYS A 718 7.65 21.02 26.77
CA LYS A 718 7.34 22.09 27.72
C LYS A 718 5.86 22.43 27.67
N ASN A 719 5.38 22.93 28.80
CA ASN A 719 4.00 23.36 29.04
C ASN A 719 2.96 22.23 28.85
N ILE A 720 3.37 20.96 29.00
CA ILE A 720 2.45 19.81 28.89
C ILE A 720 1.32 20.02 29.89
N LEU A 721 0.08 20.05 29.39
CA LEU A 721 -1.10 20.23 30.20
C LEU A 721 -1.43 18.92 30.92
N ASP A 722 -1.76 19.01 32.21
CA ASP A 722 -2.26 17.93 33.06
C ASP A 722 -3.13 18.58 34.16
N PHE A 723 -3.67 17.82 35.11
CA PHE A 723 -4.64 18.30 36.09
C PHE A 723 -4.18 18.12 37.55
N LYS A 724 -4.68 19.01 38.42
CA LYS A 724 -4.54 18.91 39.88
C LYS A 724 -5.24 17.65 40.38
N THR A 725 -4.79 17.10 41.51
CA THR A 725 -5.47 15.93 42.10
C THR A 725 -6.88 16.32 42.55
N GLY A 726 -7.90 15.58 42.09
CA GLY A 726 -9.31 15.89 42.37
C GLY A 726 -9.91 17.01 41.50
N ALA A 727 -9.27 17.35 40.39
CA ALA A 727 -9.74 18.39 39.48
C ALA A 727 -11.12 18.10 38.86
N GLU A 728 -11.97 19.12 38.84
CA GLU A 728 -13.26 19.11 38.14
C GLU A 728 -13.10 19.74 36.75
N ILE A 729 -13.16 18.93 35.69
CA ILE A 729 -12.83 19.38 34.33
C ILE A 729 -14.04 19.52 33.38
N LEU A 730 -15.18 18.93 33.76
CA LEU A 730 -16.40 18.97 32.96
C LEU A 730 -17.21 20.21 33.35
N LEU A 731 -17.67 20.99 32.36
CA LEU A 731 -18.50 22.19 32.58
C LEU A 731 -17.94 23.16 33.63
N ASN A 732 -16.62 23.33 33.68
CA ASN A 732 -15.96 24.23 34.63
C ASN A 732 -15.70 25.61 33.99
N GLU A 733 -16.33 26.66 34.51
CA GLU A 733 -16.16 28.05 34.04
C GLU A 733 -14.74 28.61 34.29
N ASN A 734 -14.02 28.06 35.27
CA ASN A 734 -12.67 28.48 35.68
C ASN A 734 -11.65 27.33 35.52
N ILE A 735 -11.70 26.63 34.39
CA ILE A 735 -10.88 25.43 34.11
C ILE A 735 -9.37 25.63 34.33
N GLU A 736 -8.88 26.85 34.15
CA GLU A 736 -7.48 27.23 34.36
C GLU A 736 -7.02 27.11 35.82
N THR A 737 -7.96 27.06 36.78
CA THR A 737 -7.68 26.78 38.19
C THR A 737 -7.49 25.29 38.47
N GLN A 738 -7.92 24.41 37.55
CA GLN A 738 -7.92 22.95 37.73
C GLN A 738 -6.74 22.28 37.03
N VAL A 739 -6.10 22.97 36.08
CA VAL A 739 -5.02 22.45 35.24
C VAL A 739 -3.64 22.96 35.64
N LEU A 740 -2.62 22.18 35.29
CA LEU A 740 -1.21 22.45 35.52
C LEU A 740 -0.43 22.32 34.21
N GLN A 741 0.64 23.09 34.06
CA GLN A 741 1.53 23.00 32.89
C GLN A 741 2.96 22.64 33.30
N GLY A 742 3.48 21.54 32.74
CA GLY A 742 4.74 20.95 33.17
C GLY A 742 5.75 20.66 32.06
N LYS A 743 6.82 19.96 32.44
CA LYS A 743 7.85 19.46 31.53
C LYS A 743 7.58 17.99 31.22
N GLY A 744 7.81 17.59 29.97
CA GLY A 744 7.76 16.19 29.53
C GLY A 744 9.12 15.71 29.04
N LYS A 745 9.42 14.43 29.21
CA LYS A 745 10.56 13.77 28.56
C LYS A 745 10.20 12.35 28.13
N ALA A 746 10.63 11.95 26.94
CA ALA A 746 10.49 10.58 26.47
C ALA A 746 11.74 10.14 25.71
N TYR A 747 12.07 8.85 25.76
CA TYR A 747 13.20 8.27 25.03
C TYR A 747 12.99 6.80 24.78
N GLY A 748 13.63 6.26 23.74
CA GLY A 748 13.48 4.85 23.42
C GLY A 748 14.32 4.38 22.24
N VAL A 749 14.25 3.08 21.99
CA VAL A 749 14.85 2.38 20.84
C VAL A 749 13.79 1.49 20.21
N GLU A 750 13.64 1.60 18.90
CA GLU A 750 12.67 0.92 18.04
C GLU A 750 13.43 -0.03 17.10
N PHE A 751 13.03 -1.29 17.04
CA PHE A 751 13.55 -2.28 16.10
C PHE A 751 12.42 -2.83 15.24
N LEU A 752 12.62 -2.88 13.93
CA LEU A 752 11.70 -3.49 12.98
C LEU A 752 12.45 -4.46 12.08
N LEU A 753 11.93 -5.68 11.97
CA LEU A 753 12.27 -6.63 10.92
C LEU A 753 11.01 -6.90 10.09
N LYS A 754 10.96 -6.43 8.84
CA LYS A 754 9.87 -6.71 7.91
C LYS A 754 10.36 -7.64 6.81
N LYS A 755 9.58 -8.69 6.54
CA LYS A 755 9.78 -9.60 5.41
C LYS A 755 8.68 -9.37 4.39
N GLN A 756 9.06 -8.94 3.19
CA GLN A 756 8.13 -8.43 2.17
C GLN A 756 7.73 -9.48 1.12
N LYS A 757 8.51 -10.56 0.96
CA LYS A 757 8.33 -11.53 -0.13
C LYS A 757 8.31 -12.98 0.34
N GLY A 758 7.65 -13.82 -0.45
CA GLY A 758 7.58 -15.28 -0.26
C GLY A 758 6.29 -15.75 0.42
N ARG A 759 6.21 -17.06 0.71
CA ARG A 759 5.01 -17.67 1.31
C ARG A 759 4.77 -17.22 2.75
N LEU A 760 5.85 -16.95 3.49
CA LEU A 760 5.81 -16.31 4.81
C LEU A 760 6.25 -14.86 4.66
N TYR A 761 5.41 -13.92 5.04
CA TYR A 761 5.67 -12.48 5.03
C TYR A 761 5.02 -11.82 6.26
N GLY A 762 5.44 -10.60 6.59
CA GLY A 762 4.98 -9.90 7.80
C GLY A 762 6.12 -9.17 8.51
N TRP A 763 5.97 -8.87 9.79
CA TRP A 763 6.98 -8.13 10.55
C TRP A 763 7.06 -8.54 12.02
N LEU A 764 8.23 -8.27 12.60
CA LEU A 764 8.51 -8.31 14.01
C LEU A 764 8.92 -6.91 14.45
N GLY A 765 8.19 -6.36 15.41
CA GLY A 765 8.45 -5.07 16.02
C GLY A 765 8.84 -5.21 17.48
N TYR A 766 9.80 -4.40 17.91
CA TYR A 766 10.12 -4.23 19.32
C TYR A 766 10.39 -2.76 19.64
N THR A 767 9.90 -2.29 20.77
CA THR A 767 10.19 -0.96 21.29
C THR A 767 10.52 -1.04 22.77
N TYR A 768 11.67 -0.50 23.14
CA TYR A 768 11.93 -0.08 24.50
C TYR A 768 11.69 1.42 24.59
N SER A 769 10.78 1.89 25.45
CA SER A 769 10.54 3.33 25.59
C SER A 769 10.14 3.75 26.99
N ARG A 770 10.51 4.97 27.39
CA ARG A 770 10.07 5.58 28.64
C ARG A 770 9.47 6.96 28.39
N SER A 771 8.39 7.30 29.08
CA SER A 771 7.71 8.60 29.07
C SER A 771 7.47 9.09 30.50
N PHE A 772 7.82 10.35 30.75
CA PHE A 772 7.68 10.98 32.07
C PHE A 772 7.16 12.41 31.97
N LEU A 773 6.43 12.81 33.01
CA LEU A 773 5.94 14.17 33.25
C LEU A 773 6.52 14.72 34.55
N GLN A 774 6.65 16.04 34.62
CA GLN A 774 7.01 16.79 35.82
C GLN A 774 6.09 17.99 35.93
N LEU A 775 5.28 18.03 36.99
CA LEU A 775 4.37 19.12 37.33
C LEU A 775 4.89 19.73 38.63
N ASP A 776 5.64 20.82 38.49
CA ASP A 776 6.37 21.46 39.57
C ASP A 776 6.03 22.95 39.59
N SER A 777 5.84 23.50 40.78
CA SER A 777 5.46 24.88 41.04
C SER A 777 6.03 25.30 42.40
N GLN A 778 6.17 26.60 42.63
CA GLN A 778 6.52 27.11 43.96
C GLN A 778 5.44 26.81 45.01
N PHE A 779 4.18 26.64 44.59
CA PHE A 779 3.05 26.31 45.46
C PHE A 779 2.88 24.80 45.57
N ARG A 780 2.61 24.31 46.78
CA ARG A 780 2.51 22.86 47.03
C ARG A 780 1.26 22.26 46.37
N GLU A 781 0.20 23.05 46.31
CA GLU A 781 -1.12 22.77 45.75
C GLU A 781 -1.09 22.62 44.22
N GLU A 782 -0.03 23.13 43.58
CA GLU A 782 0.23 23.04 42.15
C GLU A 782 1.34 22.05 41.78
N ARG A 783 1.78 21.22 42.73
CA ARG A 783 2.75 20.14 42.50
C ARG A 783 2.05 18.80 42.41
N VAL A 784 2.57 17.94 41.55
CA VAL A 784 2.27 16.50 41.58
C VAL A 784 3.56 15.75 41.91
N ASN A 785 3.46 14.75 42.79
CA ASN A 785 4.60 13.96 43.27
C ASN A 785 5.75 14.85 43.75
N ASN A 786 5.46 15.89 44.53
CA ASN A 786 6.44 16.87 45.04
C ASN A 786 7.31 17.55 43.96
N GLY A 787 6.81 17.65 42.72
CA GLY A 787 7.53 18.28 41.62
C GLY A 787 8.63 17.42 40.99
N VAL A 788 8.71 16.11 41.30
CA VAL A 788 9.66 15.20 40.63
C VAL A 788 9.07 14.59 39.35
N PHE A 789 9.93 14.07 38.48
CA PHE A 789 9.47 13.33 37.30
C PHE A 789 8.77 12.03 37.71
N PHE A 790 7.60 11.76 37.14
CA PHE A 790 6.85 10.52 37.32
C PHE A 790 6.42 9.93 35.96
N PRO A 791 6.18 8.61 35.86
CA PRO A 791 5.76 7.98 34.61
C PRO A 791 4.43 8.54 34.10
N SER A 792 4.32 8.76 32.80
CA SER A 792 3.03 9.04 32.16
C SER A 792 2.08 7.84 32.29
N ASN A 793 0.76 8.04 32.28
CA ASN A 793 -0.23 6.95 32.38
C ASN A 793 -0.19 5.95 31.21
N PHE A 794 0.50 6.28 30.12
CA PHE A 794 0.76 5.41 28.95
C PHE A 794 2.24 5.00 28.82
N ASP A 795 3.07 5.15 29.87
CA ASP A 795 4.46 4.70 29.87
C ASP A 795 4.55 3.17 29.81
N LYS A 796 4.89 2.61 28.64
CA LYS A 796 5.05 1.16 28.41
C LYS A 796 6.52 0.83 28.06
N PRO A 797 7.32 0.40 29.05
CA PRO A 797 8.74 0.09 28.86
C PRO A 797 9.06 -0.88 27.74
N HIS A 798 8.34 -2.01 27.66
CA HIS A 798 8.53 -3.00 26.62
C HIS A 798 7.24 -3.17 25.82
N ASP A 799 7.36 -3.10 24.50
CA ASP A 799 6.29 -3.36 23.54
C ASP A 799 6.85 -4.23 22.42
N PHE A 800 6.22 -5.38 22.20
CA PHE A 800 6.66 -6.40 21.26
C PHE A 800 5.47 -6.88 20.43
N SER A 801 5.66 -6.95 19.13
CA SER A 801 4.64 -7.37 18.18
C SER A 801 5.22 -8.31 17.12
N VAL A 802 4.42 -9.30 16.72
CA VAL A 802 4.71 -10.18 15.59
C VAL A 802 3.45 -10.32 14.76
N VAL A 803 3.55 -9.93 13.50
CA VAL A 803 2.53 -10.20 12.47
C VAL A 803 3.15 -11.16 11.46
N ALA A 804 2.58 -12.35 11.35
CA ALA A 804 3.06 -13.40 10.45
C ALA A 804 1.92 -13.90 9.55
N ASN A 805 2.09 -13.77 8.25
CA ASN A 805 1.15 -14.23 7.23
C ASN A 805 1.78 -15.39 6.46
N TYR A 806 1.07 -16.52 6.36
CA TYR A 806 1.53 -17.71 5.65
C TYR A 806 0.54 -18.15 4.56
N LYS A 807 0.97 -18.12 3.30
CA LYS A 807 0.21 -18.64 2.15
C LYS A 807 0.45 -20.15 1.98
N PHE A 808 -0.44 -20.98 2.53
CA PHE A 808 -0.42 -22.44 2.34
C PHE A 808 -0.67 -22.81 0.87
N THR A 809 -1.63 -22.17 0.23
CA THR A 809 -1.92 -22.32 -1.20
C THR A 809 -2.34 -20.97 -1.75
N LYS A 810 -2.71 -20.91 -3.03
CA LYS A 810 -3.40 -19.73 -3.59
C LYS A 810 -4.80 -19.51 -3.00
N ARG A 811 -5.35 -20.52 -2.31
CA ARG A 811 -6.70 -20.50 -1.75
C ARG A 811 -6.74 -20.30 -0.25
N PHE A 812 -5.77 -20.85 0.45
CA PHE A 812 -5.72 -20.89 1.90
C PHE A 812 -4.49 -20.13 2.38
N SER A 813 -4.73 -19.11 3.20
CA SER A 813 -3.71 -18.42 3.96
C SER A 813 -4.09 -18.35 5.43
N MET A 814 -3.10 -18.27 6.29
CA MET A 814 -3.27 -18.05 7.71
C MET A 814 -2.46 -16.86 8.14
N THR A 815 -2.98 -16.14 9.12
CA THR A 815 -2.31 -15.01 9.72
C THR A 815 -2.32 -15.15 11.22
N THR A 816 -1.23 -14.72 11.84
CA THR A 816 -1.04 -14.71 13.28
C THR A 816 -0.56 -13.34 13.70
N ASN A 817 -1.20 -12.78 14.72
CA ASN A 817 -0.80 -11.53 15.36
C ASN A 817 -0.57 -11.80 16.85
N PHE A 818 0.64 -11.53 17.33
CA PHE A 818 0.98 -11.64 18.74
C PHE A 818 1.48 -10.29 19.25
N VAL A 819 0.97 -9.85 20.39
CA VAL A 819 1.36 -8.60 21.04
C VAL A 819 1.68 -8.88 22.50
N TYR A 820 2.76 -8.29 23.00
CA TYR A 820 3.13 -8.25 24.43
C TYR A 820 3.49 -6.82 24.80
N GLN A 821 2.95 -6.32 25.92
CA GLN A 821 3.23 -4.99 26.44
C GLN A 821 3.35 -5.01 27.96
N THR A 822 4.35 -4.29 28.49
CA THR A 822 4.41 -4.02 29.93
C THR A 822 3.15 -3.28 30.38
N GLY A 823 2.61 -3.65 31.54
CA GLY A 823 1.44 -2.99 32.12
C GLY A 823 1.65 -1.48 32.31
N ARG A 824 0.60 -0.70 32.02
CA ARG A 824 0.64 0.76 32.17
C ARG A 824 0.71 1.18 33.65
N PRO A 825 1.22 2.39 33.96
CA PRO A 825 1.22 2.88 35.32
C PRO A 825 -0.18 3.13 35.89
N VAL A 826 -0.30 3.00 37.21
CA VAL A 826 -1.52 3.20 38.00
C VAL A 826 -1.18 3.79 39.38
N THR A 827 -2.13 4.53 39.96
CA THR A 827 -2.05 5.10 41.31
C THR A 827 -2.91 4.25 42.24
N PHE A 828 -2.32 3.58 43.23
CA PHE A 828 -3.05 2.71 44.17
C PHE A 828 -3.42 3.48 45.45
N PRO A 829 -4.57 3.20 46.07
CA PRO A 829 -4.75 3.49 47.49
C PRO A 829 -3.77 2.63 48.29
N VAL A 830 -2.99 3.26 49.16
CA VAL A 830 -1.95 2.63 49.99
C VAL A 830 -2.29 2.67 51.48
N GLY A 831 -3.41 3.31 51.84
CA GLY A 831 -3.92 3.35 53.20
C GLY A 831 -5.26 4.07 53.24
N ASN A 832 -5.78 4.25 54.45
CA ASN A 832 -6.99 5.00 54.75
C ASN A 832 -6.76 5.83 56.02
N PHE A 833 -7.57 6.86 56.22
CA PHE A 833 -7.68 7.57 57.49
C PHE A 833 -9.12 7.98 57.73
N SER A 834 -9.53 8.13 58.99
CA SER A 834 -10.85 8.64 59.33
C SER A 834 -10.77 10.10 59.76
N LEU A 835 -11.66 10.93 59.22
CA LEU A 835 -11.88 12.32 59.61
C LEU A 835 -13.38 12.54 59.77
N ASP A 836 -13.81 13.04 60.93
CA ASP A 836 -15.22 13.30 61.28
C ASP A 836 -16.18 12.13 61.04
N GLY A 837 -15.70 10.90 61.25
CA GLY A 837 -16.48 9.67 61.06
C GLY A 837 -16.60 9.20 59.60
N ALA A 838 -16.06 9.96 58.64
CA ALA A 838 -15.89 9.53 57.26
C ALA A 838 -14.50 8.92 57.04
N GLU A 839 -14.41 7.91 56.18
CA GLU A 839 -13.17 7.22 55.84
C GLU A 839 -12.65 7.70 54.47
N PHE A 840 -11.39 8.08 54.42
CA PHE A 840 -10.74 8.63 53.23
C PHE A 840 -9.57 7.75 52.82
N ALA A 841 -9.48 7.42 51.53
CA ALA A 841 -8.35 6.70 50.97
C ALA A 841 -7.12 7.59 50.83
N VAL A 842 -5.96 7.09 51.24
CA VAL A 842 -4.64 7.68 50.97
C VAL A 842 -4.08 7.04 49.72
N PHE A 843 -3.89 7.82 48.67
CA PHE A 843 -3.30 7.34 47.42
C PHE A 843 -1.77 7.41 47.44
N SER A 844 -1.14 6.52 46.68
CA SER A 844 0.28 6.57 46.38
C SER A 844 0.64 7.82 45.59
N ASP A 845 1.94 8.06 45.40
CA ASP A 845 2.39 8.97 44.33
C ASP A 845 1.73 8.58 43.00
N ARG A 846 1.38 9.59 42.20
CA ARG A 846 0.71 9.40 40.90
C ARG A 846 1.55 8.47 40.02
N ASN A 847 0.92 7.45 39.45
CA ASN A 847 1.52 6.48 38.51
C ASN A 847 2.72 5.70 39.09
N LYS A 848 2.75 5.46 40.41
CA LYS A 848 3.84 4.74 41.08
C LYS A 848 3.89 3.25 40.76
N PHE A 849 2.73 2.63 40.60
CA PHE A 849 2.61 1.18 40.38
C PHE A 849 2.21 0.87 38.94
N ARG A 850 2.09 -0.41 38.59
CA ARG A 850 1.66 -0.86 37.25
C ARG A 850 0.61 -1.95 37.36
N ILE A 851 -0.30 -1.97 36.40
CA ILE A 851 -1.22 -3.10 36.20
C ILE A 851 -0.47 -4.32 35.62
N PRO A 852 -1.07 -5.52 35.58
CA PRO A 852 -0.44 -6.68 34.96
C PRO A 852 -0.07 -6.46 33.49
N ASP A 853 0.95 -7.18 33.02
CA ASP A 853 1.37 -7.15 31.62
C ASP A 853 0.26 -7.67 30.69
N PHE A 854 0.18 -7.02 29.54
CA PHE A 854 -0.74 -7.35 28.45
C PHE A 854 -0.07 -8.33 27.51
N TYR A 855 -0.79 -9.38 27.11
CA TYR A 855 -0.41 -10.15 25.93
C TYR A 855 -1.61 -10.82 25.28
N ARG A 856 -1.55 -10.91 23.95
CA ARG A 856 -2.66 -11.38 23.13
C ARG A 856 -2.13 -12.13 21.92
N LEU A 857 -2.83 -13.21 21.55
CA LEU A 857 -2.61 -13.96 20.32
C LEU A 857 -3.91 -13.97 19.53
N ASP A 858 -3.86 -13.51 18.28
CA ASP A 858 -4.97 -13.55 17.33
C ASP A 858 -4.57 -14.45 16.15
N ILE A 859 -5.51 -15.27 15.68
CA ILE A 859 -5.29 -16.19 14.56
C ILE A 859 -6.43 -16.02 13.55
N GLY A 860 -6.09 -15.92 12.27
CA GLY A 860 -7.03 -15.86 11.16
C GLY A 860 -6.68 -16.83 10.05
N VAL A 861 -7.69 -17.33 9.35
CA VAL A 861 -7.56 -18.15 8.14
C VAL A 861 -8.46 -17.56 7.06
N ASN A 862 -7.86 -17.22 5.91
CA ASN A 862 -8.59 -16.76 4.74
C ASN A 862 -8.75 -17.91 3.74
N ILE A 863 -9.96 -18.03 3.20
CA ILE A 863 -10.38 -19.06 2.26
C ILE A 863 -10.93 -18.38 1.02
N GLU A 864 -10.10 -18.28 -0.02
CA GLU A 864 -10.48 -17.71 -1.30
C GLU A 864 -11.50 -18.58 -2.04
N GLY A 865 -12.31 -17.93 -2.89
CA GLY A 865 -13.21 -18.57 -3.82
C GLY A 865 -12.50 -19.39 -4.91
N ASN A 866 -13.25 -20.03 -5.80
CA ASN A 866 -12.66 -20.78 -6.92
C ASN A 866 -12.09 -19.86 -8.01
N HIS A 867 -10.95 -20.20 -8.61
CA HIS A 867 -10.25 -19.37 -9.60
C HIS A 867 -10.88 -19.43 -11.03
N LYS A 868 -12.21 -19.46 -11.18
CA LYS A 868 -12.82 -19.41 -12.53
C LYS A 868 -12.57 -18.03 -13.14
N LYS A 869 -12.12 -18.00 -14.41
CA LYS A 869 -11.70 -16.79 -15.14
C LYS A 869 -12.78 -15.71 -15.29
N ASN A 870 -14.04 -16.09 -15.54
CA ASN A 870 -15.15 -15.14 -15.67
C ASN A 870 -16.14 -15.35 -14.53
N LYS A 871 -16.16 -14.40 -13.61
CA LYS A 871 -17.10 -14.35 -12.48
C LYS A 871 -17.63 -12.95 -12.33
N ILE A 872 -18.89 -12.89 -11.93
CA ILE A 872 -19.56 -11.64 -11.59
C ILE A 872 -18.93 -11.06 -10.31
N ALA A 873 -18.57 -11.90 -9.32
CA ALA A 873 -17.88 -11.45 -8.12
C ALA A 873 -16.80 -12.44 -7.68
N HIS A 874 -15.71 -11.90 -7.15
CA HIS A 874 -14.70 -12.62 -6.37
C HIS A 874 -15.12 -12.55 -4.91
N SER A 875 -15.17 -13.69 -4.22
CA SER A 875 -15.50 -13.73 -2.80
C SER A 875 -14.56 -14.64 -2.05
N PHE A 876 -14.39 -14.34 -0.77
CA PHE A 876 -13.58 -15.12 0.15
C PHE A 876 -14.14 -15.04 1.56
N TRP A 877 -13.84 -16.06 2.36
CA TRP A 877 -14.24 -16.15 3.76
C TRP A 877 -13.03 -15.93 4.65
N THR A 878 -13.22 -15.17 5.72
CA THR A 878 -12.22 -15.01 6.78
C THR A 878 -12.79 -15.63 8.05
N ILE A 879 -12.08 -16.61 8.61
CA ILE A 879 -12.39 -17.21 9.90
C ILE A 879 -11.29 -16.78 10.86
N SER A 880 -11.63 -16.14 11.96
CA SER A 880 -10.65 -15.65 12.93
C SER A 880 -11.06 -15.95 14.37
N VAL A 881 -10.06 -16.02 15.24
CA VAL A 881 -10.23 -16.08 16.69
C VAL A 881 -9.36 -14.99 17.28
N TYR A 882 -10.02 -14.02 17.92
CA TYR A 882 -9.38 -12.93 18.64
C TYR A 882 -9.14 -13.33 20.09
N ASN A 883 -7.98 -12.95 20.66
CA ASN A 883 -7.53 -13.36 22.00
C ASN A 883 -7.67 -14.88 22.25
N VAL A 884 -7.01 -15.69 21.41
CA VAL A 884 -6.98 -17.17 21.48
C VAL A 884 -6.61 -17.68 22.88
N LEU A 885 -5.84 -16.91 23.65
CA LEU A 885 -5.40 -17.28 25.00
C LEU A 885 -6.49 -17.11 26.07
N GLY A 886 -7.60 -16.42 25.77
CA GLY A 886 -8.64 -16.10 26.75
C GLY A 886 -8.10 -15.36 27.97
N ARG A 887 -7.10 -14.48 27.77
CA ARG A 887 -6.47 -13.76 28.87
C ARG A 887 -7.28 -12.53 29.25
N ASN A 888 -7.44 -12.34 30.56
CA ASN A 888 -7.90 -11.08 31.13
C ASN A 888 -6.82 -10.01 30.95
N ASN A 889 -7.02 -9.13 29.98
CA ASN A 889 -6.19 -7.98 29.70
C ASN A 889 -6.88 -6.73 30.27
N PRO A 890 -6.53 -6.29 31.49
CA PRO A 890 -7.27 -5.22 32.15
C PRO A 890 -7.05 -3.89 31.43
N PHE A 891 -8.15 -3.26 31.03
CA PHE A 891 -8.12 -1.91 30.44
C PHE A 891 -8.32 -0.83 31.52
N SER A 892 -9.16 -1.12 32.53
CA SER A 892 -9.45 -0.24 33.66
C SER A 892 -9.22 -0.97 34.99
N VAL A 893 -8.70 -0.23 35.97
CA VAL A 893 -8.54 -0.66 37.36
C VAL A 893 -9.05 0.46 38.25
N PHE A 894 -9.96 0.15 39.15
CA PHE A 894 -10.63 1.09 40.05
C PHE A 894 -10.77 0.48 41.44
N PHE A 895 -11.04 1.33 42.44
CA PHE A 895 -11.09 0.93 43.84
C PHE A 895 -12.44 1.29 44.41
N VAL A 896 -13.08 0.32 45.05
CA VAL A 896 -14.35 0.51 45.74
C VAL A 896 -14.16 0.18 47.21
N THR A 897 -14.84 0.93 48.07
CA THR A 897 -14.90 0.62 49.50
C THR A 897 -16.17 -0.18 49.75
N GLU A 898 -16.02 -1.46 50.06
CA GLU A 898 -17.14 -2.34 50.42
C GLU A 898 -16.96 -2.81 51.86
N ASN A 899 -17.95 -2.54 52.71
CA ASN A 899 -17.91 -2.89 54.15
C ASN A 899 -16.69 -2.35 54.90
N GLY A 900 -16.14 -1.21 54.48
CA GLY A 900 -14.92 -0.61 55.07
C GLY A 900 -13.61 -1.18 54.52
N ASP A 901 -13.66 -2.18 53.64
CA ASP A 901 -12.47 -2.71 52.96
C ASP A 901 -12.33 -2.11 51.55
N VAL A 902 -11.15 -1.57 51.25
CA VAL A 902 -10.82 -1.08 49.89
C VAL A 902 -10.49 -2.28 48.99
N LYS A 903 -11.37 -2.59 48.04
CA LYS A 903 -11.18 -3.63 47.03
C LYS A 903 -10.75 -3.03 45.71
N GLY A 904 -9.71 -3.61 45.11
CA GLY A 904 -9.32 -3.32 43.73
C GLY A 904 -10.10 -4.17 42.75
N LEU A 905 -10.85 -3.52 41.86
CA LEU A 905 -11.56 -4.15 40.76
C LEU A 905 -10.83 -3.86 39.44
N GLN A 906 -10.90 -4.82 38.53
CA GLN A 906 -10.35 -4.68 37.17
C GLN A 906 -11.39 -5.07 36.14
N SER A 907 -11.44 -4.35 35.03
CA SER A 907 -12.33 -4.66 33.91
C SER A 907 -11.53 -5.05 32.68
N SER A 908 -11.95 -6.13 32.01
CA SER A 908 -11.37 -6.68 30.78
C SER A 908 -12.50 -6.93 29.79
N ILE A 909 -12.39 -6.41 28.56
CA ILE A 909 -13.49 -6.49 27.58
C ILE A 909 -13.53 -7.86 26.90
N PHE A 910 -12.38 -8.32 26.39
CA PHE A 910 -12.29 -9.57 25.63
C PHE A 910 -11.57 -10.65 26.44
N SER A 911 -12.14 -11.05 27.58
CA SER A 911 -11.59 -12.03 28.51
C SER A 911 -11.70 -13.49 28.05
N ILE A 912 -12.33 -13.75 26.91
CA ILE A 912 -12.51 -15.08 26.31
C ILE A 912 -12.08 -15.06 24.83
N PRO A 913 -11.77 -16.23 24.23
CA PRO A 913 -11.54 -16.31 22.79
C PRO A 913 -12.80 -15.96 22.00
N ILE A 914 -12.69 -15.07 21.01
CA ILE A 914 -13.83 -14.57 20.23
C ILE A 914 -13.71 -15.07 18.79
N PRO A 915 -14.48 -16.10 18.38
CA PRO A 915 -14.53 -16.53 17.00
C PRO A 915 -15.34 -15.55 16.15
N SER A 916 -14.89 -15.30 14.92
CA SER A 916 -15.63 -14.52 13.92
C SER A 916 -15.51 -15.16 12.53
N ILE A 917 -16.60 -15.04 11.75
CA ILE A 917 -16.66 -15.43 10.35
C ILE A 917 -17.14 -14.22 9.56
N THR A 918 -16.31 -13.74 8.63
CA THR A 918 -16.62 -12.62 7.74
C THR A 918 -16.66 -13.09 6.30
N TYR A 919 -17.74 -12.74 5.59
CA TYR A 919 -17.86 -12.91 4.15
C TYR A 919 -17.45 -11.63 3.44
N ASN A 920 -16.55 -11.74 2.46
CA ASN A 920 -16.07 -10.60 1.68
C ASN A 920 -16.35 -10.84 0.20
N PHE A 921 -16.64 -9.77 -0.53
CA PHE A 921 -16.87 -9.83 -1.97
C PHE A 921 -16.37 -8.58 -2.71
N LYS A 922 -16.02 -8.77 -3.98
CA LYS A 922 -15.54 -7.75 -4.90
C LYS A 922 -16.07 -8.00 -6.32
N PHE A 923 -16.61 -6.96 -6.94
CA PHE A 923 -17.20 -6.91 -8.27
C PHE A 923 -16.35 -6.01 -9.18
#